data_AF-S7PWH7-F1
#
_entry.id   AF-S7PWH7-F1
#
_cell.length_a   1.000
_cell.length_b   1.000
_cell.length_c   1.000
_cell.angle_alpha   90.00
_cell.angle_beta   90.00
_cell.angle_gamma   90.00
#
_symmetry.space_group_name_H-M   'P 1'
#
loop_
_entity.id
_entity.type
_entity.pdbx_description
1 polymer ?
#
loop_
_entity_poly.entity_id
_entity_poly.type
_entity_poly.pdbx_seq_one_letter_code
_entity_poly.pdbx_strand_id
1 'polypeptide(L)'
;MTPDVAAPRNELGVQMLSRELHSQIFKNASFPAPDPAYVRIAREHLETHGLDPAQGSVLPGTAFPLPPLLGANLDQHFHAVGRRAGQPYLALARALAAAHLPPPPDAWDLQPGWTKYCHRPDGSSYCEPVPAPAHEGRPEEMLVFDVETMPRYGPHPVLACAASTNAWYAWISPWLLGRSSDPAHLIPLGDPAVPRVVVGHNVAYDRARVREEYALGGTGNRWLDTMALHVAVTGISSHQRPAWMKYRKSQAEARRLRDEAYEAVVDLVKHGNGGLEHLLMDEEGEGDAELEMSGKRWEDLTSANALADVAKLHCGIEMDKEVRNDFMTRTPEEILENVHDYLTYCANDVAVTHAVFSKVLPEFLARCPHPVSFAGILTMGSSFLTVNESWEEYIENAERKYKELEDKVKSRLVQLAQQAKTLADGERWKDDVWLSQLDWTPKIAGKSRGRVKKAPAPKPPPVFWPQWYWELTRPKKDLPPGTIDLSVRTRIAPLLLRLSWLGWPLFHSREHGWTFRVPRSADFPTRASELDFYHPDDETLKEMSEGGGFVFYKLPHKDGEKANVGSPLGKTFMKYAQDGTLKSPGDEAKDALDMNAQCSYWISARDRVMNQMVVWQDQELQMGIQDDRAPAAGEERPKKWGMILPQVVTMGTVTRRAMEKTWLTASNAKKNRVGSELKAMVRAPEGYSIVGADVDSEELWISSVMGDAQFGLHGATAIGWMTLEGTKAAGTDLHSKTASILGISRDQAKVFNYSRIYGAGMRHAVLLLMQANAGMLPEQAQALAEQLYAQTKGKNTHRQDLFGRKFWYGGTESFVFNKLEEIALSDSPRTPALGCGITHALSKEYLPPGFGTDYMTSRINWVVQSSGVDYLHLLIVSMAHLIDKYKINARYLISVHDELRYLVADEDKYRAALALQIANLWTRCLFAYRLGMGDLPQGVGFFSSVDVDKVLRKEVDMPCVTPSQPHPIPPGESLNIQALIEKMDGASLWKDGRPMTVDSDAPPADLLDGYQEPDCLVHRASSAAWLRAQATTELSEIKLLSRAHKQLSTGGQPAAKGNTRRRKKKAVADDANVDWSNVVEEAIGAQTPS
;
A
#
# COMPACT_ATOMS: atom_id res chain seq x y z
N MET A 1 0.68 25.26 43.70
CA MET A 1 0.78 26.30 42.65
C MET A 1 2.14 26.96 42.76
N THR A 2 3.13 26.39 42.09
CA THR A 2 4.43 27.03 41.82
C THR A 2 4.24 28.07 40.71
N PRO A 3 5.01 29.17 40.72
CA PRO A 3 4.86 30.25 39.74
C PRO A 3 5.12 29.74 38.32
N ASP A 4 4.30 30.20 37.39
CA ASP A 4 4.26 29.81 35.98
C ASP A 4 5.59 30.18 35.29
N VAL A 5 6.52 29.23 35.21
CA VAL A 5 7.76 29.40 34.44
C VAL A 5 7.34 29.43 32.98
N ALA A 6 7.53 30.58 32.31
CA ALA A 6 7.19 30.74 30.89
C ALA A 6 7.76 29.56 30.07
N ALA A 7 6.87 28.88 29.32
CA ALA A 7 7.25 27.72 28.52
C ALA A 7 8.42 28.08 27.57
N PRO A 8 9.44 27.20 27.44
CA PRO A 8 10.59 27.50 26.61
C PRO A 8 10.15 27.65 25.15
N ARG A 9 10.60 28.72 24.49
CA ARG A 9 10.35 28.99 23.08
C ARG A 9 11.65 29.19 22.32
N ASN A 10 11.65 28.81 21.05
CA ASN A 10 12.77 29.09 20.15
C ASN A 10 12.69 30.50 19.55
N GLU A 11 13.67 30.85 18.71
CA GLU A 11 13.80 32.17 18.09
C GLU A 11 12.67 32.51 17.09
N LEU A 12 11.81 31.55 16.76
CA LEU A 12 10.65 31.69 15.88
C LEU A 12 9.32 31.54 16.64
N GLY A 13 9.38 31.64 17.98
CA GLY A 13 8.20 31.61 18.83
C GLY A 13 7.56 30.24 18.99
N VAL A 14 8.16 29.16 18.50
CA VAL A 14 7.64 27.79 18.64
C VAL A 14 7.87 27.31 20.07
N GLN A 15 6.85 26.74 20.71
CA GLN A 15 6.96 26.18 22.05
C GLN A 15 7.71 24.84 22.02
N MET A 16 8.82 24.76 22.77
CA MET A 16 9.71 23.61 22.85
C MET A 16 9.37 22.72 24.06
N LEU A 17 9.97 21.53 24.13
CA LEU A 17 9.85 20.66 25.29
C LEU A 17 10.25 21.37 26.59
N SER A 18 9.61 20.99 27.70
CA SER A 18 10.04 21.45 29.03
C SER A 18 11.50 21.08 29.27
N ARG A 19 12.23 21.93 30.02
CA ARG A 19 13.65 21.68 30.33
C ARG A 19 13.88 20.33 31.02
N GLU A 20 12.90 19.88 31.79
CA GLU A 20 12.92 18.56 32.43
C GLU A 20 12.89 17.41 31.41
N LEU A 21 11.95 17.41 30.47
CA LEU A 21 11.88 16.39 29.41
C LEU A 21 13.09 16.47 28.48
N HIS A 22 13.50 17.68 28.10
CA HIS A 22 14.66 17.93 27.25
C HIS A 22 15.93 17.30 27.83
N SER A 23 16.19 17.53 29.12
CA SER A 23 17.38 17.01 29.81
C SER A 23 17.42 15.48 29.91
N GLN A 24 16.26 14.82 29.97
CA GLN A 24 16.15 13.35 30.03
C GLN A 24 16.37 12.70 28.66
N ILE A 25 15.95 13.37 27.58
CA ILE A 25 15.96 12.84 26.21
C ILE A 25 17.26 13.19 25.48
N PHE A 26 17.57 14.48 25.37
CA PHE A 26 18.73 14.96 24.63
C PHE A 26 20.00 14.90 25.48
N LYS A 27 19.89 14.82 26.81
CA LYS A 27 21.01 14.73 27.75
C LYS A 27 22.08 15.78 27.43
N ASN A 28 23.30 15.35 27.06
CA ASN A 28 24.43 16.20 26.69
C ASN A 28 24.57 16.41 25.17
N ALA A 29 23.63 15.92 24.36
CA ALA A 29 23.67 16.12 22.93
C ALA A 29 23.52 17.62 22.61
N SER A 30 24.53 18.18 21.95
CA SER A 30 24.55 19.57 21.53
C SER A 30 24.91 19.64 20.06
N PHE A 31 24.06 20.29 19.28
CA PHE A 31 24.35 20.65 17.90
C PHE A 31 24.79 22.11 17.82
N PRO A 32 25.58 22.50 16.82
CA PRO A 32 25.93 23.89 16.60
C PRO A 32 24.67 24.75 16.48
N ALA A 33 24.67 25.89 17.18
CA ALA A 33 23.58 26.86 17.07
C ALA A 33 23.44 27.33 15.61
N PRO A 34 22.21 27.57 15.12
CA PRO A 34 22.00 28.14 13.79
C PRO A 34 22.75 29.47 13.63
N ASP A 35 23.35 29.69 12.45
CA ASP A 35 23.95 30.99 12.12
C ASP A 35 22.88 32.10 12.28
N PRO A 36 23.18 33.24 12.93
CA PRO A 36 22.24 34.35 13.06
C PRO A 36 21.63 34.81 11.72
N ALA A 37 22.35 34.66 10.61
CA ALA A 37 21.83 34.92 9.27
C ALA A 37 20.71 33.94 8.88
N TYR A 38 20.77 32.67 9.32
CA TYR A 38 19.76 31.65 9.03
C TYR A 38 18.46 32.01 9.76
N VAL A 39 18.57 32.38 11.04
CA VAL A 39 17.41 32.84 11.85
C VAL A 39 16.76 34.07 11.23
N ARG A 40 17.56 35.04 10.76
CA ARG A 40 17.05 36.23 10.07
C ARG A 40 16.31 35.87 8.79
N ILE A 41 16.88 35.01 7.94
CA ILE A 41 16.24 34.55 6.70
C ILE A 41 14.92 33.83 7.00
N ALA A 42 14.89 32.99 8.04
CA ALA A 42 13.67 32.30 8.46
C ALA A 42 12.57 33.31 8.87
N ARG A 43 12.89 34.30 9.71
CA ARG A 43 11.92 35.34 10.11
C ARG A 43 11.39 36.14 8.92
N GLU A 44 12.26 36.57 8.02
CA GLU A 44 11.87 37.31 6.81
C GLU A 44 10.99 36.44 5.88
N HIS A 45 11.29 35.14 5.78
CA HIS A 45 10.49 34.19 5.01
C HIS A 45 9.09 34.02 5.60
N LEU A 46 8.97 33.86 6.92
CA LEU A 46 7.68 33.77 7.61
C LEU A 46 6.85 35.05 7.42
N GLU A 47 7.47 36.22 7.59
CA GLU A 47 6.82 37.53 7.41
C GLU A 47 6.30 37.70 5.97
N THR A 48 7.10 37.32 4.97
CA THR A 48 6.72 37.37 3.55
C THR A 48 5.46 36.54 3.24
N HIS A 49 5.22 35.47 4.02
CA HIS A 49 4.05 34.61 3.87
C HIS A 49 2.91 34.94 4.86
N GLY A 50 3.03 36.05 5.61
CA GLY A 50 2.03 36.51 6.56
C GLY A 50 1.89 35.58 7.76
N LEU A 51 3.00 34.99 8.21
CA LEU A 51 3.08 34.17 9.42
C LEU A 51 3.83 34.96 10.49
N ASP A 52 3.18 35.13 11.64
CA ASP A 52 3.73 35.89 12.77
C ASP A 52 4.13 34.94 13.91
N PRO A 53 5.45 34.79 14.19
CA PRO A 53 5.97 34.07 15.35
C PRO A 53 5.30 34.40 16.70
N ALA A 54 4.77 35.61 16.88
CA ALA A 54 4.09 36.00 18.12
C ALA A 54 2.72 35.33 18.30
N GLN A 55 2.14 34.77 17.24
CA GLN A 55 0.84 34.09 17.25
C GLN A 55 0.94 32.58 17.56
N GLY A 56 2.12 32.11 17.96
CA GLY A 56 2.33 30.71 18.33
C GLY A 56 1.37 30.25 19.44
N SER A 57 0.91 29.01 19.34
CA SER A 57 0.07 28.36 20.33
C SER A 57 0.75 28.31 21.70
N VAL A 58 -0.04 28.38 22.77
CA VAL A 58 0.42 28.21 24.16
C VAL A 58 -0.15 26.89 24.67
N LEU A 59 0.72 25.91 24.88
CA LEU A 59 0.34 24.58 25.37
C LEU A 59 0.62 24.47 26.86
N PRO A 60 -0.18 23.71 27.63
CA PRO A 60 0.08 23.46 29.05
C PRO A 60 1.47 22.85 29.25
N GLY A 61 2.21 23.26 30.27
CA GLY A 61 3.51 22.66 30.58
C GLY A 61 3.38 21.16 30.87
N THR A 62 4.16 20.33 30.17
CA THR A 62 4.22 18.88 30.40
C THR A 62 5.58 18.50 30.92
N ALA A 63 5.62 17.84 32.08
CA ALA A 63 6.85 17.29 32.65
C ALA A 63 6.50 16.06 33.50
N PHE A 64 7.25 14.98 33.31
CA PHE A 64 7.17 13.76 34.10
C PHE A 64 8.47 12.95 33.90
N PRO A 65 8.79 12.02 34.82
CA PRO A 65 9.93 11.14 34.66
C PRO A 65 9.75 10.24 33.43
N LEU A 66 10.76 10.15 32.57
CA LEU A 66 10.81 9.25 31.42
C LEU A 66 11.61 7.99 31.75
N PRO A 67 11.33 6.86 31.08
CA PRO A 67 12.21 5.70 31.11
C PRO A 67 13.64 6.08 30.71
N PRO A 68 14.67 5.53 31.38
CA PRO A 68 16.05 5.85 31.06
C PRO A 68 16.43 5.28 29.70
N LEU A 69 17.11 6.09 28.89
CA LEU A 69 17.63 5.67 27.58
C LEU A 69 18.76 4.63 27.74
N LEU A 70 18.74 3.63 26.86
CA LEU A 70 19.80 2.62 26.71
C LEU A 70 20.98 3.20 25.91
N GLY A 71 21.85 3.97 26.57
CA GLY A 71 23.02 4.58 25.93
C GLY A 71 23.16 6.07 26.23
N ALA A 72 24.15 6.71 25.61
CA ALA A 72 24.49 8.10 25.85
C ALA A 72 23.52 9.09 25.18
N ASN A 73 22.86 8.70 24.09
CA ASN A 73 21.94 9.53 23.32
C ASN A 73 20.80 8.68 22.71
N LEU A 74 19.85 9.34 22.04
CA LEU A 74 18.71 8.68 21.40
C LEU A 74 19.10 7.69 20.30
N ASP A 75 20.14 7.99 19.54
CA ASP A 75 20.55 7.15 18.43
C ASP A 75 21.12 5.81 18.92
N GLN A 76 21.98 5.85 19.94
CA GLN A 76 22.44 4.66 20.65
C GLN A 76 21.28 3.91 21.31
N HIS A 77 20.30 4.61 21.88
CA HIS A 77 19.10 4.00 22.44
C HIS A 77 18.35 3.17 21.39
N PHE A 78 18.07 3.75 20.23
CA PHE A 78 17.35 3.06 19.16
C PHE A 78 18.15 1.92 18.53
N HIS A 79 19.47 2.07 18.40
CA HIS A 79 20.34 0.96 18.00
C HIS A 79 20.25 -0.20 19.00
N ALA A 80 20.35 0.09 20.30
CA ALA A 80 20.31 -0.91 21.36
C ALA A 80 18.93 -1.58 21.49
N VAL A 81 17.82 -0.83 21.47
CA VAL A 81 16.47 -1.44 21.53
C VAL A 81 16.15 -2.23 20.27
N GLY A 82 16.57 -1.74 19.10
CA GLY A 82 16.45 -2.47 17.83
C GLY A 82 17.21 -3.79 17.87
N ARG A 83 18.45 -3.77 18.37
CA ARG A 83 19.26 -4.99 18.49
C ARG A 83 18.66 -5.98 19.50
N ARG A 84 18.22 -5.48 20.66
CA ARG A 84 17.56 -6.32 21.68
C ARG A 84 16.30 -6.98 21.14
N ALA A 85 15.44 -6.23 20.45
CA ALA A 85 14.22 -6.76 19.85
C ALA A 85 14.48 -7.69 18.66
N GLY A 86 15.57 -7.48 17.93
CA GLY A 86 15.97 -8.31 16.79
C GLY A 86 16.70 -9.60 17.17
N GLN A 87 17.25 -9.72 18.38
CA GLN A 87 17.96 -10.92 18.84
C GLN A 87 17.04 -11.84 19.67
N PRO A 88 17.22 -13.18 19.63
CA PRO A 88 18.25 -13.93 18.87
C PRO A 88 17.93 -14.12 17.37
N TYR A 89 16.78 -13.62 16.90
CA TYR A 89 16.25 -13.90 15.56
C TYR A 89 17.18 -13.48 14.41
N LEU A 90 17.90 -12.36 14.52
CA LEU A 90 18.85 -11.93 13.50
C LEU A 90 20.03 -12.90 13.38
N ALA A 91 20.53 -13.43 14.50
CA ALA A 91 21.59 -14.43 14.50
C ALA A 91 21.11 -15.74 13.85
N LEU A 92 19.92 -16.22 14.24
CA LEU A 92 19.29 -17.41 13.65
C LEU A 92 19.04 -17.23 12.14
N ALA A 93 18.50 -16.08 11.72
CA ALA A 93 18.26 -15.79 10.31
C ALA A 93 19.56 -15.78 9.47
N ARG A 94 20.63 -15.19 9.99
CA ARG A 94 21.95 -15.20 9.34
C ARG A 94 22.56 -16.60 9.28
N ALA A 95 22.42 -17.38 10.35
CA ALA A 95 22.89 -18.76 10.39
C ALA A 95 22.15 -19.62 9.35
N LEU A 96 20.82 -19.52 9.27
CA LEU A 96 20.02 -20.24 8.28
C LEU A 96 20.36 -19.83 6.84
N ALA A 97 20.53 -18.53 6.57
CA ALA A 97 20.92 -18.02 5.24
C ALA A 97 22.34 -18.45 4.81
N ALA A 98 23.22 -18.78 5.76
CA ALA A 98 24.58 -19.25 5.48
C ALA A 98 24.69 -20.79 5.46
N ALA A 99 23.69 -21.50 5.95
CA ALA A 99 23.67 -22.95 6.02
C ALA A 99 23.36 -23.59 4.67
N HIS A 100 23.78 -24.84 4.49
CA HIS A 100 23.27 -25.70 3.42
C HIS A 100 22.23 -26.64 4.02
N LEU A 101 21.07 -26.76 3.38
CA LEU A 101 20.07 -27.73 3.79
C LEU A 101 20.55 -29.15 3.46
N PRO A 102 20.15 -30.17 4.26
CA PRO A 102 20.31 -31.56 3.86
C PRO A 102 19.63 -31.83 2.50
N PRO A 103 20.02 -32.88 1.76
CA PRO A 103 19.30 -33.26 0.55
C PRO A 103 17.84 -33.60 0.88
N PRO A 104 16.88 -33.31 -0.02
CA PRO A 104 15.48 -33.70 0.16
C PRO A 104 15.34 -35.23 0.10
N PRO A 105 14.32 -35.81 0.75
CA PRO A 105 14.12 -37.25 0.74
C PRO A 105 13.67 -37.76 -0.63
N ASP A 106 14.20 -38.91 -1.05
CA ASP A 106 13.81 -39.56 -2.32
C ASP A 106 12.44 -40.25 -2.25
N ALA A 107 11.95 -40.52 -1.03
CA ALA A 107 10.68 -41.17 -0.79
C ALA A 107 9.98 -40.59 0.46
N TRP A 108 8.65 -40.50 0.38
CA TRP A 108 7.81 -39.93 1.43
C TRP A 108 7.02 -41.03 2.14
N ASP A 109 6.94 -40.98 3.47
CA ASP A 109 6.09 -41.84 4.28
C ASP A 109 4.73 -41.18 4.53
N LEU A 110 3.65 -41.87 4.18
CA LEU A 110 2.29 -41.34 4.18
C LEU A 110 1.61 -41.56 5.53
N GLN A 111 1.93 -40.69 6.49
CA GLN A 111 1.36 -40.70 7.84
C GLN A 111 0.67 -39.37 8.16
N PRO A 112 -0.40 -39.36 8.96
CA PRO A 112 -1.04 -38.14 9.41
C PRO A 112 -0.12 -37.39 10.38
N GLY A 113 -0.07 -36.05 10.26
CA GLY A 113 0.80 -35.22 11.08
C GLY A 113 2.21 -35.11 10.51
N TRP A 114 3.19 -34.78 11.35
CA TRP A 114 4.57 -34.58 10.93
C TRP A 114 5.37 -35.89 10.86
N THR A 115 6.08 -36.06 9.74
CA THR A 115 7.15 -37.06 9.58
C THR A 115 8.46 -36.33 9.36
N LYS A 116 9.50 -36.70 10.11
CA LYS A 116 10.87 -36.21 10.00
C LYS A 116 11.70 -37.15 9.14
N TYR A 117 12.55 -36.61 8.27
CA TYR A 117 13.44 -37.32 7.36
C TYR A 117 14.87 -36.87 7.60
N CYS A 118 15.72 -37.81 8.01
CA CYS A 118 17.13 -37.55 8.32
C CYS A 118 18.02 -38.26 7.31
N HIS A 119 19.03 -37.54 6.81
CA HIS A 119 20.10 -38.11 6.00
C HIS A 119 21.34 -38.34 6.85
N ARG A 120 21.93 -39.53 6.71
CA ARG A 120 23.17 -39.91 7.38
C ARG A 120 24.37 -39.64 6.49
N PRO A 121 25.56 -39.40 7.06
CA PRO A 121 26.79 -39.19 6.28
C PRO A 121 27.18 -40.38 5.39
N ASP A 122 26.69 -41.59 5.69
CA ASP A 122 26.91 -42.80 4.89
C ASP A 122 26.02 -42.89 3.63
N GLY A 123 25.20 -41.86 3.37
CA GLY A 123 24.26 -41.79 2.24
C GLY A 123 22.93 -42.47 2.50
N SER A 124 22.73 -43.14 3.64
CA SER A 124 21.43 -43.70 4.02
C SER A 124 20.50 -42.63 4.61
N SER A 125 19.19 -42.84 4.52
CA SER A 125 18.19 -41.99 5.15
C SER A 125 17.24 -42.82 6.03
N TYR A 126 16.64 -42.17 7.02
CA TYR A 126 15.57 -42.76 7.82
C TYR A 126 14.48 -41.72 8.09
N CYS A 127 13.26 -42.20 8.32
CA CYS A 127 12.15 -41.35 8.72
C CYS A 127 11.56 -41.79 10.06
N GLU A 128 10.97 -40.83 10.79
CA GLU A 128 10.28 -41.07 12.05
C GLU A 128 9.11 -40.09 12.21
N PRO A 129 7.95 -40.52 12.75
CA PRO A 129 6.87 -39.60 13.08
C PRO A 129 7.26 -38.73 14.27
N VAL A 130 6.97 -37.44 14.20
CA VAL A 130 7.25 -36.47 15.26
C VAL A 130 5.99 -35.64 15.54
N PRO A 131 5.78 -35.15 16.77
CA PRO A 131 4.63 -34.29 17.08
C PRO A 131 4.78 -32.87 16.49
N ALA A 132 6.02 -32.41 16.31
CA ALA A 132 6.39 -31.12 15.74
C ALA A 132 7.85 -31.18 15.25
N PRO A 133 8.31 -30.23 14.41
CA PRO A 133 9.69 -30.18 13.95
C PRO A 133 10.69 -30.09 15.11
N ALA A 134 11.47 -31.16 15.28
CA ALA A 134 12.47 -31.31 16.32
C ALA A 134 13.60 -32.23 15.86
N HIS A 135 14.80 -32.06 16.43
CA HIS A 135 15.96 -32.90 16.19
C HIS A 135 16.64 -33.25 17.52
N GLU A 136 16.95 -34.53 17.75
CA GLU A 136 17.54 -35.03 19.01
C GLU A 136 16.80 -34.56 20.28
N GLY A 137 15.47 -34.52 20.22
CA GLY A 137 14.61 -34.09 21.33
C GLY A 137 14.58 -32.58 21.58
N ARG A 138 15.24 -31.77 20.73
CA ARG A 138 15.21 -30.30 20.80
C ARG A 138 14.32 -29.74 19.69
N PRO A 139 13.45 -28.76 19.98
CA PRO A 139 12.68 -28.07 18.95
C PRO A 139 13.59 -27.39 17.92
N GLU A 140 13.22 -27.42 16.65
CA GLU A 140 13.95 -26.70 15.61
C GLU A 140 13.80 -25.19 15.79
N GLU A 141 14.90 -24.44 15.73
CA GLU A 141 14.92 -22.96 15.89
C GLU A 141 14.94 -22.22 14.55
N MET A 142 15.32 -22.92 13.47
CA MET A 142 15.49 -22.37 12.13
C MET A 142 14.78 -23.26 11.13
N LEU A 143 13.70 -22.74 10.52
CA LEU A 143 12.90 -23.48 9.56
C LEU A 143 12.68 -22.67 8.28
N VAL A 144 12.72 -23.35 7.14
CA VAL A 144 12.08 -22.89 5.90
C VAL A 144 10.79 -23.69 5.75
N PHE A 145 9.68 -23.03 5.42
CA PHE A 145 8.34 -23.60 5.59
C PHE A 145 7.41 -23.14 4.46
N ASP A 146 6.61 -24.08 3.96
CA ASP A 146 5.59 -23.87 2.92
C ASP A 146 4.36 -24.75 3.19
N VAL A 147 3.17 -24.24 2.84
CA VAL A 147 1.88 -24.89 3.11
C VAL A 147 0.97 -24.85 1.89
N GLU A 148 0.46 -26.02 1.52
CA GLU A 148 -0.57 -26.14 0.49
C GLU A 148 -1.96 -26.37 1.10
N THR A 149 -2.97 -25.82 0.43
CA THR A 149 -4.38 -25.84 0.85
C THR A 149 -5.26 -26.15 -0.35
N MET A 150 -6.50 -26.60 -0.14
CA MET A 150 -7.48 -26.80 -1.21
C MET A 150 -8.66 -25.83 -1.07
N PRO A 151 -8.63 -24.63 -1.68
CA PRO A 151 -9.61 -23.55 -1.40
C PRO A 151 -11.07 -23.90 -1.72
N ARG A 152 -11.31 -24.90 -2.59
CA ARG A 152 -12.66 -25.40 -2.87
C ARG A 152 -13.28 -26.14 -1.67
N TYR A 153 -12.45 -26.70 -0.80
CA TYR A 153 -12.84 -27.52 0.35
C TYR A 153 -12.66 -26.79 1.69
N GLY A 154 -11.75 -25.82 1.74
CA GLY A 154 -11.58 -24.94 2.89
C GLY A 154 -10.24 -24.20 2.89
N PRO A 155 -10.02 -23.28 3.85
CA PRO A 155 -8.77 -22.54 3.97
C PRO A 155 -7.66 -23.30 4.74
N HIS A 156 -7.97 -24.48 5.25
CA HIS A 156 -7.10 -25.28 6.11
C HIS A 156 -6.00 -26.02 5.33
N PRO A 157 -4.85 -26.30 5.96
CA PRO A 157 -3.73 -26.99 5.35
C PRO A 157 -4.07 -28.43 4.96
N VAL A 158 -3.60 -28.85 3.79
CA VAL A 158 -3.65 -30.26 3.35
C VAL A 158 -2.28 -30.92 3.37
N LEU A 159 -1.24 -30.18 2.98
CA LEU A 159 0.16 -30.59 3.00
C LEU A 159 1.00 -29.42 3.51
N ALA A 160 2.10 -29.72 4.19
CA ALA A 160 3.14 -28.74 4.45
C ALA A 160 4.52 -29.41 4.38
N CYS A 161 5.52 -28.64 3.95
CA CYS A 161 6.89 -29.08 3.97
C CYS A 161 7.72 -28.08 4.79
N ALA A 162 8.70 -28.61 5.54
CA ALA A 162 9.68 -27.79 6.22
C ALA A 162 11.08 -28.38 6.09
N ALA A 163 12.09 -27.52 6.11
CA ALA A 163 13.49 -27.91 6.17
C ALA A 163 14.21 -27.13 7.27
N SER A 164 15.04 -27.82 8.04
CA SER A 164 16.02 -27.24 8.96
C SER A 164 17.43 -27.56 8.49
N THR A 165 18.44 -27.07 9.22
CA THR A 165 19.83 -27.49 9.00
C THR A 165 20.07 -28.96 9.36
N ASN A 166 19.13 -29.62 10.05
CA ASN A 166 19.30 -30.97 10.57
C ASN A 166 18.47 -32.02 9.82
N ALA A 167 17.29 -31.66 9.31
CA ALA A 167 16.36 -32.62 8.69
C ALA A 167 15.30 -31.96 7.80
N TRP A 168 14.63 -32.78 7.00
CA TRP A 168 13.39 -32.44 6.28
C TRP A 168 12.17 -32.91 7.07
N TYR A 169 11.04 -32.24 6.88
CA TYR A 169 9.78 -32.54 7.53
C TYR A 169 8.64 -32.42 6.54
N ALA A 170 7.72 -33.39 6.55
CA ALA A 170 6.47 -33.31 5.81
C ALA A 170 5.30 -33.47 6.77
N TRP A 171 4.31 -32.61 6.65
CA TRP A 171 3.04 -32.72 7.35
C TRP A 171 1.94 -33.07 6.37
N ILE A 172 1.15 -34.11 6.69
CA ILE A 172 -0.02 -34.49 5.89
C ILE A 172 -1.27 -34.40 6.74
N SER A 173 -2.30 -33.72 6.23
CA SER A 173 -3.56 -33.58 6.92
C SER A 173 -4.22 -34.93 7.17
N PRO A 174 -4.65 -35.23 8.41
CA PRO A 174 -5.43 -36.44 8.69
C PRO A 174 -6.69 -36.55 7.83
N TRP A 175 -7.26 -35.41 7.39
CA TRP A 175 -8.41 -35.37 6.49
C TRP A 175 -8.09 -35.87 5.08
N LEU A 176 -6.96 -35.44 4.51
CA LEU A 176 -6.54 -35.86 3.17
C LEU A 176 -6.30 -37.37 3.10
N LEU A 177 -5.79 -37.97 4.18
CA LEU A 177 -5.57 -39.41 4.31
C LEU A 177 -6.84 -40.21 4.69
N GLY A 178 -8.00 -39.56 4.80
CA GLY A 178 -9.25 -40.20 5.21
C GLY A 178 -9.25 -40.71 6.66
N ARG A 179 -8.33 -40.22 7.51
CA ARG A 179 -8.20 -40.58 8.94
C ARG A 179 -9.07 -39.72 9.85
N SER A 180 -9.52 -38.56 9.36
CA SER A 180 -10.46 -37.66 10.03
C SER A 180 -11.51 -37.17 9.04
N SER A 181 -12.74 -36.99 9.51
CA SER A 181 -13.81 -36.35 8.73
C SER A 181 -13.76 -34.83 8.78
N ASP A 182 -13.01 -34.25 9.72
CA ASP A 182 -12.89 -32.81 9.90
C ASP A 182 -11.74 -32.26 9.04
N PRO A 183 -11.98 -31.34 8.09
CA PRO A 183 -10.90 -30.70 7.34
C PRO A 183 -10.15 -29.62 8.13
N ALA A 184 -10.62 -29.21 9.31
CA ALA A 184 -10.16 -28.01 10.03
C ALA A 184 -8.90 -28.19 10.92
N HIS A 185 -7.93 -28.98 10.49
CA HIS A 185 -6.68 -29.17 11.25
C HIS A 185 -5.73 -27.98 11.11
N LEU A 186 -4.94 -27.69 12.15
CA LEU A 186 -3.83 -26.74 12.12
C LEU A 186 -2.50 -27.45 12.33
N ILE A 187 -1.42 -26.87 11.77
CA ILE A 187 -0.07 -27.43 11.82
C ILE A 187 0.60 -27.03 13.13
N PRO A 188 1.01 -27.97 13.99
CA PRO A 188 1.75 -27.66 15.21
C PRO A 188 3.24 -27.43 14.89
N LEU A 189 3.82 -26.33 15.37
CA LEU A 189 5.28 -26.09 15.33
C LEU A 189 5.96 -26.36 16.67
N GLY A 190 5.22 -26.77 17.70
CA GLY A 190 5.77 -27.19 18.98
C GLY A 190 5.74 -26.07 20.03
N ASP A 191 6.73 -26.02 20.91
CA ASP A 191 6.71 -25.10 22.05
C ASP A 191 6.72 -23.61 21.59
N PRO A 192 5.67 -22.82 21.91
CA PRO A 192 5.60 -21.41 21.54
C PRO A 192 6.59 -20.53 22.31
N ALA A 193 7.24 -21.00 23.37
CA ALA A 193 8.23 -20.23 24.11
C ALA A 193 9.61 -20.21 23.43
N VAL A 194 9.86 -21.14 22.49
CA VAL A 194 11.13 -21.25 21.78
C VAL A 194 11.29 -20.08 20.79
N PRO A 195 12.39 -19.31 20.86
CA PRO A 195 12.72 -18.34 19.83
C PRO A 195 13.01 -19.05 18.52
N ARG A 196 12.14 -18.89 17.52
CA ARG A 196 12.23 -19.57 16.23
C ARG A 196 12.13 -18.59 15.08
N VAL A 197 13.01 -18.72 14.09
CA VAL A 197 12.87 -18.05 12.79
C VAL A 197 12.26 -19.01 11.80
N VAL A 198 11.14 -18.61 11.20
CA VAL A 198 10.47 -19.35 10.14
C VAL A 198 10.47 -18.51 8.87
N VAL A 199 11.11 -19.02 7.83
CA VAL A 199 11.26 -18.37 6.53
C VAL A 199 10.29 -19.00 5.55
N GLY A 200 9.57 -18.18 4.79
CA GLY A 200 8.71 -18.64 3.71
C GLY A 200 8.63 -17.62 2.59
N HIS A 201 7.88 -17.93 1.54
CA HIS A 201 7.56 -17.00 0.46
C HIS A 201 6.08 -16.65 0.50
N ASN A 202 5.75 -15.37 0.69
CA ASN A 202 4.40 -14.96 1.07
C ASN A 202 3.95 -15.63 2.39
N VAL A 203 4.89 -15.71 3.34
CA VAL A 203 4.82 -16.53 4.55
C VAL A 203 3.63 -16.25 5.47
N ALA A 204 3.02 -15.06 5.37
CA ALA A 204 1.83 -14.73 6.14
C ALA A 204 0.63 -15.62 5.77
N TYR A 205 0.63 -16.18 4.55
CA TYR A 205 -0.31 -17.22 4.14
C TYR A 205 -0.08 -18.50 4.94
N ASP A 206 1.16 -18.98 5.03
CA ASP A 206 1.52 -20.23 5.71
C ASP A 206 1.34 -20.10 7.22
N ARG A 207 1.73 -18.95 7.78
CA ARG A 207 1.53 -18.59 9.20
C ARG A 207 0.09 -18.78 9.64
N ALA A 208 -0.89 -18.43 8.79
CA ALA A 208 -2.31 -18.56 9.13
C ALA A 208 -2.74 -20.03 9.36
N ARG A 209 -1.90 -21.02 9.05
CA ARG A 209 -2.19 -22.45 9.22
C ARG A 209 -1.47 -23.07 10.41
N VAL A 210 -0.73 -22.26 11.17
CA VAL A 210 0.03 -22.70 12.33
C VAL A 210 -0.78 -22.55 13.61
N ARG A 211 -0.83 -23.63 14.38
CA ARG A 211 -1.68 -23.74 15.58
C ARG A 211 -1.33 -22.72 16.65
N GLU A 212 -0.05 -22.58 16.97
CA GLU A 212 0.43 -21.79 18.11
C GLU A 212 0.21 -20.28 17.95
N GLU A 213 -0.02 -19.81 16.72
CA GLU A 213 -0.25 -18.38 16.45
C GLU A 213 -1.63 -17.89 16.93
N TYR A 214 -2.56 -18.82 17.21
CA TYR A 214 -3.93 -18.60 17.67
C TYR A 214 -4.06 -18.67 19.20
N ALA A 215 -3.30 -17.84 19.90
CA ALA A 215 -3.41 -17.64 21.35
C ALA A 215 -3.47 -16.14 21.68
N LEU A 216 -3.91 -15.74 22.87
CA LEU A 216 -3.75 -14.35 23.34
C LEU A 216 -2.27 -14.03 23.62
N GLY A 217 -1.58 -14.95 24.30
CA GLY A 217 -0.13 -14.88 24.50
C GLY A 217 0.63 -14.91 23.17
N GLY A 218 1.66 -14.07 23.04
CA GLY A 218 2.53 -14.10 21.86
C GLY A 218 3.41 -15.35 21.83
N THR A 219 3.83 -15.76 20.64
CA THR A 219 4.80 -16.83 20.43
C THR A 219 6.22 -16.27 20.28
N GLY A 220 7.22 -17.14 20.44
CA GLY A 220 8.61 -16.93 20.06
C GLY A 220 8.86 -17.15 18.56
N ASN A 221 7.85 -17.51 17.77
CA ASN A 221 8.00 -17.62 16.32
C ASN A 221 8.10 -16.23 15.69
N ARG A 222 9.05 -16.06 14.77
CA ARG A 222 9.22 -14.86 13.95
C ARG A 222 9.30 -15.23 12.49
N TRP A 223 8.40 -14.61 11.72
CA TRP A 223 8.13 -14.98 10.34
C TRP A 223 8.85 -14.02 9.39
N LEU A 224 9.71 -14.57 8.52
CA LEU A 224 10.46 -13.81 7.52
C LEU A 224 9.97 -14.17 6.12
N ASP A 225 9.50 -13.14 5.41
CA ASP A 225 8.96 -13.30 4.06
C ASP A 225 10.01 -12.93 3.01
N THR A 226 10.47 -13.92 2.24
CA THR A 226 11.41 -13.69 1.12
C THR A 226 10.83 -12.73 0.07
N MET A 227 9.51 -12.71 -0.13
CA MET A 227 8.84 -11.76 -1.02
C MET A 227 8.99 -10.32 -0.48
N ALA A 228 8.78 -10.11 0.82
CA ALA A 228 8.91 -8.78 1.43
C ALA A 228 10.35 -8.25 1.36
N LEU A 229 11.33 -9.11 1.65
CA LEU A 229 12.76 -8.76 1.54
C LEU A 229 13.11 -8.42 0.08
N HIS A 230 12.68 -9.25 -0.88
CA HIS A 230 12.85 -8.98 -2.32
C HIS A 230 12.26 -7.63 -2.72
N VAL A 231 11.02 -7.32 -2.30
CA VAL A 231 10.37 -6.06 -2.67
C VAL A 231 11.13 -4.84 -2.13
N ALA A 232 11.67 -4.94 -0.91
CA ALA A 232 12.45 -3.88 -0.30
C ALA A 232 13.78 -3.60 -1.05
N VAL A 233 14.40 -4.63 -1.63
CA VAL A 233 15.71 -4.52 -2.29
C VAL A 233 15.60 -4.30 -3.80
N THR A 234 14.80 -5.11 -4.49
CA THR A 234 14.72 -5.16 -5.95
C THR A 234 13.30 -4.99 -6.49
N GLY A 235 12.31 -4.61 -5.67
CA GLY A 235 10.92 -4.48 -6.11
C GLY A 235 10.68 -3.39 -7.16
N ILE A 236 9.67 -3.59 -8.01
CA ILE A 236 9.19 -2.63 -9.01
C ILE A 236 8.02 -1.76 -8.53
N SER A 237 7.99 -0.51 -8.98
CA SER A 237 6.83 0.38 -8.78
C SER A 237 5.67 0.06 -9.74
N SER A 238 4.46 0.54 -9.41
CA SER A 238 3.28 0.42 -10.28
C SER A 238 3.45 1.09 -11.65
N HIS A 239 4.21 2.19 -11.71
CA HIS A 239 4.53 2.90 -12.96
C HIS A 239 5.57 2.15 -13.82
N GLN A 240 6.47 1.38 -13.20
CA GLN A 240 7.46 0.57 -13.89
C GLN A 240 6.89 -0.75 -14.42
N ARG A 241 5.89 -1.33 -13.74
CA ARG A 241 5.35 -2.65 -14.06
C ARG A 241 4.91 -2.82 -15.53
N PRO A 242 4.20 -1.88 -16.19
CA PRO A 242 3.85 -2.01 -17.60
C PRO A 242 5.07 -2.07 -18.54
N ALA A 243 6.08 -1.23 -18.29
CA ALA A 243 7.31 -1.21 -19.07
C ALA A 243 8.10 -2.51 -18.89
N TRP A 244 8.24 -2.98 -17.66
CA TRP A 244 8.89 -4.25 -17.34
C TRP A 244 8.18 -5.45 -17.98
N MET A 245 6.83 -5.48 -17.94
CA MET A 245 6.05 -6.54 -18.60
C MET A 245 6.28 -6.57 -20.11
N LYS A 246 6.41 -5.41 -20.75
CA LYS A 246 6.74 -5.31 -22.18
C LYS A 246 8.15 -5.85 -22.45
N TYR A 247 9.13 -5.43 -21.64
CA TYR A 247 10.52 -5.89 -21.73
C TYR A 247 10.65 -7.42 -21.57
N ARG A 248 9.99 -7.98 -20.55
CA ARG A 248 9.99 -9.42 -20.31
C ARG A 248 9.39 -10.19 -21.49
N LYS A 249 8.31 -9.70 -22.08
CA LYS A 249 7.71 -10.32 -23.28
C LYS A 249 8.65 -10.29 -24.47
N SER A 250 9.32 -9.16 -24.72
CA SER A 250 10.29 -9.07 -25.82
C SER A 250 11.51 -9.97 -25.59
N GLN A 251 12.00 -10.09 -24.34
CA GLN A 251 13.10 -11.00 -24.01
C GLN A 251 12.70 -12.47 -24.19
N ALA A 252 11.50 -12.85 -23.76
CA ALA A 252 10.97 -14.20 -23.97
C ALA A 252 10.80 -14.52 -25.47
N GLU A 253 10.31 -13.56 -26.26
CA GLU A 253 10.19 -13.71 -27.72
C GLU A 253 11.56 -13.81 -28.41
N ALA A 254 12.52 -12.98 -28.02
CA ALA A 254 13.89 -13.05 -28.53
C ALA A 254 14.59 -14.37 -28.19
N ARG A 255 14.40 -14.88 -26.96
CA ARG A 255 14.89 -16.20 -26.56
C ARG A 255 14.23 -17.31 -27.38
N ARG A 256 12.90 -17.26 -27.56
CA ARG A 256 12.19 -18.24 -28.39
C ARG A 256 12.70 -18.24 -29.83
N LEU A 257 12.90 -17.08 -30.45
CA LEU A 257 13.45 -16.96 -31.80
C LEU A 257 14.90 -17.49 -31.88
N ARG A 258 15.71 -17.27 -30.83
CA ARG A 258 17.08 -17.82 -30.75
C ARG A 258 17.06 -19.34 -30.63
N ASP A 259 16.20 -19.89 -29.77
CA ASP A 259 16.07 -21.33 -29.56
C ASP A 259 15.53 -22.01 -30.82
N GLU A 260 14.52 -21.42 -31.49
CA GLU A 260 14.01 -21.88 -32.79
C GLU A 260 15.10 -21.84 -33.88
N ALA A 261 15.92 -20.78 -33.91
CA ALA A 261 17.05 -20.69 -34.85
C ALA A 261 18.13 -21.73 -34.55
N TYR A 262 18.44 -21.97 -33.26
CA TYR A 262 19.39 -22.99 -32.83
C TYR A 262 18.90 -24.40 -33.18
N GLU A 263 17.64 -24.72 -32.88
CA GLU A 263 16.98 -25.98 -33.28
C GLU A 263 17.02 -26.16 -34.80
N ALA A 264 16.71 -25.13 -35.58
CA ALA A 264 16.77 -25.18 -37.04
C ALA A 264 18.20 -25.44 -37.56
N VAL A 265 19.23 -24.85 -36.92
CA VAL A 265 20.64 -25.11 -37.23
C VAL A 265 21.02 -26.55 -36.86
N VAL A 266 20.61 -27.03 -35.69
CA VAL A 266 20.84 -28.41 -35.24
C VAL A 266 20.18 -29.42 -36.18
N ASP A 267 18.97 -29.16 -36.65
CA ASP A 267 18.25 -30.02 -37.61
C ASP A 267 18.90 -30.01 -39.00
N LEU A 268 19.40 -28.86 -39.46
CA LEU A 268 20.20 -28.74 -40.69
C LEU A 268 21.51 -29.53 -40.59
N VAL A 269 22.18 -29.51 -39.43
CA VAL A 269 23.40 -30.32 -39.16
C VAL A 269 23.08 -31.82 -39.12
N LYS A 270 21.93 -32.22 -38.59
CA LYS A 270 21.51 -33.64 -38.56
C LYS A 270 21.14 -34.21 -39.93
N HIS A 271 20.69 -33.38 -40.88
CA HIS A 271 20.20 -33.82 -42.21
C HIS A 271 21.11 -33.44 -43.39
N GLY A 272 22.19 -32.69 -43.16
CA GLY A 272 23.17 -32.26 -44.16
C GLY A 272 24.51 -32.97 -44.04
N ASN A 273 25.06 -33.45 -45.16
CA ASN A 273 26.36 -34.11 -45.22
C ASN A 273 27.50 -33.11 -44.95
N GLY A 274 28.07 -33.15 -43.73
CA GLY A 274 29.42 -32.72 -43.34
C GLY A 274 29.90 -31.33 -43.78
N GLY A 275 29.92 -30.38 -42.84
CA GLY A 275 30.69 -29.14 -43.06
C GLY A 275 30.46 -27.94 -42.14
N LEU A 276 29.72 -28.04 -41.02
CA LEU A 276 29.38 -26.87 -40.19
C LEU A 276 29.55 -27.05 -38.67
N GLU A 277 30.44 -27.95 -38.23
CA GLU A 277 30.68 -28.18 -36.78
C GLU A 277 31.47 -27.06 -36.09
N HIS A 278 32.14 -26.16 -36.83
CA HIS A 278 32.99 -25.12 -36.24
C HIS A 278 32.25 -23.84 -35.81
N LEU A 279 30.94 -23.73 -36.06
CA LEU A 279 30.13 -22.54 -35.69
C LEU A 279 29.40 -22.69 -34.34
N LEU A 280 29.56 -23.82 -33.64
CA LEU A 280 28.84 -24.15 -32.41
C LEU A 280 29.70 -24.09 -31.13
N MET A 281 30.96 -23.66 -31.22
CA MET A 281 31.84 -23.54 -30.05
C MET A 281 32.52 -22.18 -30.04
N ASP A 282 31.93 -21.23 -29.32
CA ASP A 282 32.63 -20.17 -28.59
C ASP A 282 31.60 -19.39 -27.77
N GLU A 283 31.55 -19.64 -26.47
CA GLU A 283 31.34 -18.69 -25.36
C GLU A 283 31.03 -19.45 -24.06
N GLU A 284 32.05 -20.10 -23.48
CA GLU A 284 32.09 -20.35 -22.03
C GLU A 284 33.40 -19.75 -21.51
N GLY A 285 33.38 -18.43 -21.33
CA GLY A 285 34.43 -17.68 -20.62
C GLY A 285 33.98 -17.39 -19.19
N GLU A 286 34.38 -18.23 -18.25
CA GLU A 286 34.38 -17.91 -16.81
C GLU A 286 35.40 -16.79 -16.55
N GLY A 287 34.92 -15.56 -16.43
CA GLY A 287 35.75 -14.46 -15.94
C GLY A 287 35.22 -13.09 -16.29
N ASP A 288 34.04 -12.69 -15.80
CA ASP A 288 33.59 -11.29 -15.94
C ASP A 288 32.48 -10.82 -14.96
N ALA A 289 32.44 -11.34 -13.73
CA ALA A 289 31.43 -10.95 -12.74
C ALA A 289 31.50 -9.45 -12.32
N GLU A 290 32.66 -8.81 -12.42
CA GLU A 290 32.83 -7.38 -12.09
C GLU A 290 32.58 -6.42 -13.28
N LEU A 291 32.70 -6.90 -14.53
CA LEU A 291 32.46 -6.11 -15.74
C LEU A 291 30.99 -6.14 -16.19
N GLU A 292 30.24 -7.21 -15.89
CA GLU A 292 28.80 -7.34 -16.18
C GLU A 292 27.91 -6.31 -15.47
N MET A 293 28.30 -5.83 -14.29
CA MET A 293 27.48 -4.90 -13.50
C MET A 293 27.37 -3.50 -14.14
N SER A 294 28.33 -3.10 -14.98
CA SER A 294 28.39 -1.74 -15.54
C SER A 294 27.45 -1.49 -16.74
N GLY A 295 26.73 -2.52 -17.21
CA GLY A 295 25.79 -2.44 -18.35
C GLY A 295 24.34 -2.85 -18.06
N LYS A 296 24.00 -3.34 -16.86
CA LYS A 296 22.66 -3.83 -16.53
C LYS A 296 21.65 -2.68 -16.39
N ARG A 297 20.48 -2.82 -17.02
CA ARG A 297 19.38 -1.86 -16.85
C ARG A 297 18.53 -2.23 -15.64
N TRP A 298 17.75 -1.28 -15.13
CA TRP A 298 16.83 -1.54 -14.04
C TRP A 298 15.83 -2.68 -14.34
N GLU A 299 15.48 -2.92 -15.61
CA GLU A 299 14.61 -4.02 -16.01
C GLU A 299 15.24 -5.41 -15.76
N ASP A 300 16.57 -5.52 -15.77
CA ASP A 300 17.33 -6.75 -15.54
C ASP A 300 17.53 -7.05 -14.05
N LEU A 301 17.37 -6.05 -13.19
CA LEU A 301 17.63 -6.13 -11.74
C LEU A 301 16.35 -6.35 -10.93
N THR A 302 15.25 -6.70 -11.58
CA THR A 302 13.94 -6.72 -10.95
C THR A 302 13.03 -7.80 -11.50
N SER A 303 12.03 -8.20 -10.71
CA SER A 303 11.05 -9.19 -11.08
C SER A 303 9.65 -8.85 -10.57
N ALA A 304 8.67 -9.66 -10.99
CA ALA A 304 7.42 -9.75 -10.26
C ALA A 304 7.63 -10.54 -8.96
N ASN A 305 6.59 -10.56 -8.12
CA ASN A 305 6.73 -10.99 -6.73
C ASN A 305 6.52 -12.51 -6.52
N ALA A 306 6.20 -13.28 -7.56
CA ALA A 306 5.98 -14.72 -7.39
C ALA A 306 7.31 -15.45 -7.18
N LEU A 307 7.33 -16.52 -6.37
CA LEU A 307 8.54 -17.29 -6.06
C LEU A 307 9.34 -17.65 -7.30
N ALA A 308 8.69 -18.19 -8.33
CA ALA A 308 9.32 -18.51 -9.62
C ALA A 308 10.02 -17.31 -10.30
N ASP A 309 9.42 -16.12 -10.24
CA ASP A 309 10.01 -14.92 -10.85
C ASP A 309 11.18 -14.39 -10.00
N VAL A 310 11.09 -14.48 -8.67
CA VAL A 310 12.14 -14.08 -7.72
C VAL A 310 13.32 -15.06 -7.73
N ALA A 311 13.06 -16.36 -7.78
CA ALA A 311 14.05 -17.43 -7.88
C ALA A 311 14.84 -17.34 -9.18
N LYS A 312 14.16 -17.07 -10.30
CA LYS A 312 14.83 -16.82 -11.58
C LYS A 312 15.76 -15.61 -11.52
N LEU A 313 15.34 -14.52 -10.89
CA LEU A 313 16.15 -13.30 -10.76
C LEU A 313 17.38 -13.51 -9.88
N HIS A 314 17.18 -14.04 -8.67
CA HIS A 314 18.22 -14.09 -7.63
C HIS A 314 19.10 -15.35 -7.70
N CYS A 315 18.57 -16.45 -8.21
CA CYS A 315 19.23 -17.76 -8.19
C CYS A 315 19.36 -18.39 -9.58
N GLY A 316 18.78 -17.81 -10.63
CA GLY A 316 18.76 -18.42 -11.97
C GLY A 316 17.90 -19.70 -12.08
N ILE A 317 17.07 -20.00 -11.07
CA ILE A 317 16.28 -21.22 -11.00
C ILE A 317 14.97 -21.03 -11.78
N GLU A 318 14.69 -21.89 -12.75
CA GLU A 318 13.38 -21.95 -13.43
C GLU A 318 12.47 -22.95 -12.71
N MET A 319 11.24 -22.51 -12.40
CA MET A 319 10.23 -23.32 -11.71
C MET A 319 9.02 -23.53 -12.58
N ASP A 320 8.45 -24.73 -12.53
CA ASP A 320 7.17 -25.05 -13.17
C ASP A 320 6.00 -24.44 -12.37
N LYS A 321 5.05 -23.82 -13.07
CA LYS A 321 3.89 -23.14 -12.49
C LYS A 321 2.62 -23.99 -12.57
N GLU A 322 2.63 -25.14 -13.24
CA GLU A 322 1.41 -25.89 -13.54
C GLU A 322 0.92 -26.75 -12.37
N VAL A 323 1.82 -27.40 -11.62
CA VAL A 323 1.49 -28.35 -10.53
C VAL A 323 0.60 -27.71 -9.46
N ARG A 324 0.87 -26.46 -9.08
CA ARG A 324 0.07 -25.74 -8.08
C ARG A 324 -1.41 -25.59 -8.44
N ASN A 325 -1.75 -25.50 -9.73
CA ASN A 325 -3.15 -25.34 -10.15
C ASN A 325 -4.01 -26.57 -9.84
N ASP A 326 -3.39 -27.72 -9.60
CA ASP A 326 -4.10 -28.94 -9.23
C ASP A 326 -4.84 -28.77 -7.89
N PHE A 327 -4.24 -28.15 -6.88
CA PHE A 327 -4.89 -27.89 -5.58
C PHE A 327 -6.14 -27.00 -5.69
N MET A 328 -6.28 -26.25 -6.78
CA MET A 328 -7.43 -25.39 -7.05
C MET A 328 -8.56 -26.12 -7.77
N THR A 329 -8.24 -27.18 -8.52
CA THR A 329 -9.15 -27.77 -9.52
C THR A 329 -9.50 -29.23 -9.25
N ARG A 330 -8.55 -30.02 -8.72
CA ARG A 330 -8.67 -31.46 -8.46
C ARG A 330 -9.42 -31.77 -7.17
N THR A 331 -9.85 -33.03 -7.04
CA THR A 331 -10.47 -33.56 -5.81
C THR A 331 -9.43 -34.07 -4.81
N PRO A 332 -9.77 -34.21 -3.51
CA PRO A 332 -8.85 -34.72 -2.49
C PRO A 332 -8.32 -36.13 -2.83
N GLU A 333 -9.14 -36.96 -3.46
CA GLU A 333 -8.76 -38.31 -3.89
C GLU A 333 -7.70 -38.26 -5.00
N GLU A 334 -7.86 -37.39 -6.00
CA GLU A 334 -6.89 -37.20 -7.09
C GLU A 334 -5.55 -36.63 -6.59
N ILE A 335 -5.60 -35.77 -5.57
CA ILE A 335 -4.39 -35.27 -4.88
C ILE A 335 -3.71 -36.40 -4.10
N LEU A 336 -4.49 -37.21 -3.38
CA LEU A 336 -3.97 -38.35 -2.62
C LEU A 336 -3.31 -39.41 -3.51
N GLU A 337 -3.89 -39.69 -4.69
CA GLU A 337 -3.34 -40.64 -5.66
C GLU A 337 -1.92 -40.27 -6.12
N ASN A 338 -1.61 -38.97 -6.20
CA ASN A 338 -0.30 -38.46 -6.64
C ASN A 338 0.43 -37.69 -5.52
N VAL A 339 0.15 -38.01 -4.25
CA VAL A 339 0.63 -37.23 -3.09
C VAL A 339 2.16 -37.14 -3.01
N HIS A 340 2.89 -38.15 -3.49
CA HIS A 340 4.35 -38.14 -3.52
C HIS A 340 4.91 -37.05 -4.44
N ASP A 341 4.28 -36.81 -5.59
CA ASP A 341 4.69 -35.75 -6.53
C ASP A 341 4.41 -34.38 -5.92
N TYR A 342 3.27 -34.22 -5.25
CA TYR A 342 2.91 -32.98 -4.57
C TYR A 342 3.80 -32.68 -3.36
N LEU A 343 4.21 -33.69 -2.59
CA LEU A 343 5.19 -33.52 -1.51
C LEU A 343 6.56 -33.14 -2.04
N THR A 344 6.99 -33.75 -3.15
CA THR A 344 8.24 -33.40 -3.84
C THR A 344 8.19 -31.96 -4.37
N TYR A 345 7.05 -31.54 -4.93
CA TYR A 345 6.79 -30.16 -5.32
C TYR A 345 6.93 -29.20 -4.12
N CYS A 346 6.26 -29.49 -2.99
CA CYS A 346 6.35 -28.64 -1.78
C CYS A 346 7.79 -28.57 -1.26
N ALA A 347 8.52 -29.69 -1.28
CA ALA A 347 9.92 -29.72 -0.87
C ALA A 347 10.82 -28.88 -1.78
N ASN A 348 10.56 -28.89 -3.10
CA ASN A 348 11.26 -28.02 -4.04
C ASN A 348 10.95 -26.53 -3.78
N ASP A 349 9.70 -26.18 -3.51
CA ASP A 349 9.33 -24.79 -3.16
C ASP A 349 10.05 -24.32 -1.88
N VAL A 350 10.18 -25.19 -0.87
CA VAL A 350 10.98 -24.93 0.35
C VAL A 350 12.47 -24.77 0.02
N ALA A 351 13.05 -25.66 -0.79
CA ALA A 351 14.46 -25.58 -1.18
C ALA A 351 14.77 -24.28 -1.95
N VAL A 352 13.92 -23.92 -2.91
CA VAL A 352 14.06 -22.69 -3.68
C VAL A 352 13.85 -21.45 -2.80
N THR A 353 12.91 -21.50 -1.87
CA THR A 353 12.70 -20.42 -0.88
C THR A 353 13.95 -20.19 -0.03
N HIS A 354 14.63 -21.26 0.42
CA HIS A 354 15.91 -21.15 1.13
C HIS A 354 17.01 -20.55 0.27
N ALA A 355 17.12 -20.98 -0.99
CA ALA A 355 18.11 -20.45 -1.93
C ALA A 355 17.91 -18.94 -2.15
N VAL A 356 16.66 -18.51 -2.36
CA VAL A 356 16.30 -17.09 -2.47
C VAL A 356 16.64 -16.36 -1.17
N PHE A 357 16.22 -16.88 -0.01
CA PHE A 357 16.47 -16.28 1.30
C PHE A 357 17.96 -16.00 1.54
N SER A 358 18.81 -16.98 1.18
CA SER A 358 20.27 -16.90 1.30
C SER A 358 20.88 -15.76 0.48
N LYS A 359 20.21 -15.32 -0.60
CA LYS A 359 20.60 -14.16 -1.41
C LYS A 359 19.99 -12.84 -0.91
N VAL A 360 18.68 -12.83 -0.62
CA VAL A 360 17.96 -11.59 -0.34
C VAL A 360 18.16 -11.05 1.08
N LEU A 361 18.41 -11.90 2.09
CA LEU A 361 18.60 -11.43 3.47
C LEU A 361 19.86 -10.52 3.61
N PRO A 362 21.06 -10.92 3.14
CA PRO A 362 22.23 -10.04 3.18
C PRO A 362 22.00 -8.70 2.49
N GLU A 363 21.37 -8.70 1.30
CA GLU A 363 21.08 -7.48 0.56
C GLU A 363 20.08 -6.58 1.30
N PHE A 364 19.05 -7.17 1.93
CA PHE A 364 18.10 -6.45 2.75
C PHE A 364 18.81 -5.75 3.93
N LEU A 365 19.69 -6.47 4.64
CA LEU A 365 20.43 -5.90 5.77
C LEU A 365 21.40 -4.80 5.33
N ALA A 366 21.98 -4.88 4.14
CA ALA A 366 22.81 -3.81 3.58
C ALA A 366 21.96 -2.58 3.20
N ARG A 367 20.76 -2.80 2.65
CA ARG A 367 19.84 -1.75 2.21
C ARG A 367 19.11 -1.07 3.37
N CYS A 368 18.78 -1.82 4.43
CA CYS A 368 18.12 -1.38 5.65
C CYS A 368 19.03 -1.64 6.86
N PRO A 369 20.11 -0.86 7.04
CA PRO A 369 21.21 -1.20 7.95
C PRO A 369 20.87 -1.07 9.44
N HIS A 370 19.89 -0.23 9.78
CA HIS A 370 19.55 0.01 11.19
C HIS A 370 18.77 -1.17 11.78
N PRO A 371 19.15 -1.69 12.97
CA PRO A 371 18.56 -2.90 13.55
C PRO A 371 17.05 -2.77 13.83
N VAL A 372 16.55 -1.55 14.09
CA VAL A 372 15.11 -1.26 14.21
C VAL A 372 14.31 -1.71 12.98
N SER A 373 14.86 -1.62 11.77
CA SER A 373 14.13 -2.01 10.56
C SER A 373 13.88 -3.51 10.50
N PHE A 374 14.86 -4.32 10.90
CA PHE A 374 14.68 -5.77 11.02
C PHE A 374 13.71 -6.11 12.16
N ALA A 375 13.89 -5.53 13.35
CA ALA A 375 13.00 -5.78 14.48
C ALA A 375 11.54 -5.35 14.23
N GLY A 376 11.34 -4.26 13.46
CA GLY A 376 10.02 -3.76 13.06
C GLY A 376 9.26 -4.79 12.22
N ILE A 377 9.88 -5.34 11.17
CA ILE A 377 9.23 -6.34 10.31
C ILE A 377 8.90 -7.63 11.07
N LEU A 378 9.73 -8.03 12.04
CA LEU A 378 9.46 -9.20 12.88
C LEU A 378 8.16 -9.06 13.67
N THR A 379 7.93 -7.89 14.25
CA THR A 379 6.72 -7.63 15.04
C THR A 379 5.49 -7.46 14.15
N MET A 380 5.64 -6.75 13.02
CA MET A 380 4.57 -6.56 12.05
C MET A 380 4.07 -7.88 11.46
N GLY A 381 4.96 -8.86 11.25
CA GLY A 381 4.61 -10.19 10.76
C GLY A 381 3.81 -11.06 11.75
N SER A 382 3.70 -10.64 13.00
CA SER A 382 3.00 -11.36 14.08
C SER A 382 1.63 -10.78 14.44
N SER A 383 1.04 -9.94 13.56
CA SER A 383 -0.28 -9.34 13.76
C SER A 383 -1.39 -10.39 13.96
N PHE A 384 -2.42 -10.03 14.72
CA PHE A 384 -3.60 -10.87 14.96
C PHE A 384 -4.82 -9.98 15.26
N LEU A 385 -6.02 -10.52 15.10
CA LEU A 385 -7.28 -9.83 15.37
C LEU A 385 -8.22 -10.77 16.11
N THR A 386 -8.78 -10.32 17.22
CA THR A 386 -9.81 -11.06 17.98
C THR A 386 -11.20 -10.71 17.47
N VAL A 387 -12.03 -11.72 17.27
CA VAL A 387 -13.43 -11.61 16.82
C VAL A 387 -14.32 -12.49 17.70
N ASN A 388 -15.63 -12.23 17.69
CA ASN A 388 -16.62 -13.04 18.39
C ASN A 388 -17.80 -13.37 17.46
N GLU A 389 -18.91 -13.90 18.00
CA GLU A 389 -20.12 -14.22 17.25
C GLU A 389 -20.63 -13.07 16.35
N SER A 390 -20.35 -11.81 16.70
CA SER A 390 -20.74 -10.65 15.90
C SER A 390 -20.10 -10.61 14.50
N TRP A 391 -19.01 -11.35 14.26
CA TRP A 391 -18.40 -11.48 12.94
C TRP A 391 -19.35 -12.15 11.93
N GLU A 392 -19.98 -13.25 12.32
CA GLU A 392 -20.93 -13.98 11.47
C GLU A 392 -22.21 -13.16 11.29
N GLU A 393 -22.70 -12.53 12.36
CA GLU A 393 -23.85 -11.63 12.29
C GLU A 393 -23.60 -10.47 11.32
N TYR A 394 -22.41 -9.87 11.36
CA TYR A 394 -22.02 -8.81 10.44
C TYR A 394 -22.07 -9.26 8.99
N ILE A 395 -21.53 -10.45 8.68
CA ILE A 395 -21.57 -11.02 7.34
C ILE A 395 -23.02 -11.25 6.91
N GLU A 396 -23.83 -11.89 7.75
CA GLU A 396 -25.24 -12.18 7.48
C GLU A 396 -26.04 -10.89 7.27
N ASN A 397 -25.85 -9.89 8.13
CA ASN A 397 -26.56 -8.62 8.11
C ASN A 397 -26.16 -7.78 6.88
N ALA A 398 -24.86 -7.70 6.56
CA ALA A 398 -24.37 -6.99 5.39
C ALA A 398 -24.86 -7.65 4.09
N GLU A 399 -24.81 -8.98 3.99
CA GLU A 399 -25.29 -9.70 2.82
C GLU A 399 -26.81 -9.61 2.67
N ARG A 400 -27.56 -9.71 3.78
CA ARG A 400 -29.02 -9.54 3.78
C ARG A 400 -29.40 -8.14 3.33
N LYS A 401 -28.75 -7.10 3.87
CA LYS A 401 -29.04 -5.72 3.50
C LYS A 401 -28.65 -5.42 2.04
N TYR A 402 -27.53 -5.95 1.59
CA TYR A 402 -27.12 -5.88 0.19
C TYR A 402 -28.19 -6.47 -0.74
N LYS A 403 -28.64 -7.70 -0.47
CA LYS A 403 -29.69 -8.38 -1.26
C LYS A 403 -31.02 -7.63 -1.22
N GLU A 404 -31.45 -7.15 -0.06
CA GLU A 404 -32.67 -6.35 0.08
C GLU A 404 -32.65 -5.10 -0.83
N LEU A 405 -31.54 -4.35 -0.80
CA LEU A 405 -31.38 -3.16 -1.63
C LEU A 405 -31.28 -3.51 -3.12
N GLU A 406 -30.56 -4.58 -3.46
CA GLU A 406 -30.43 -5.09 -4.84
C GLU A 406 -31.78 -5.52 -5.41
N ASP A 407 -32.54 -6.31 -4.66
CA ASP A 407 -33.85 -6.83 -5.05
C ASP A 407 -34.86 -5.70 -5.22
N LYS A 408 -34.86 -4.68 -4.34
CA LYS A 408 -35.75 -3.50 -4.48
C LYS A 408 -35.55 -2.81 -5.82
N VAL A 409 -34.29 -2.53 -6.19
CA VAL A 409 -33.96 -1.87 -7.46
C VAL A 409 -34.25 -2.78 -8.65
N LYS A 410 -33.91 -4.08 -8.54
CA LYS A 410 -34.17 -5.08 -9.58
C LYS A 410 -35.67 -5.23 -9.85
N SER A 411 -36.50 -5.34 -8.82
CA SER A 411 -37.96 -5.39 -8.97
C SER A 411 -38.50 -4.15 -9.67
N ARG A 412 -37.99 -2.96 -9.34
CA ARG A 412 -38.40 -1.72 -10.02
C ARG A 412 -37.98 -1.68 -11.48
N LEU A 413 -36.75 -2.04 -11.79
CA LEU A 413 -36.25 -2.14 -13.17
C LEU A 413 -37.04 -3.17 -13.98
N VAL A 414 -37.40 -4.31 -13.38
CA VAL A 414 -38.25 -5.33 -14.00
C VAL A 414 -39.65 -4.78 -14.30
N GLN A 415 -40.27 -4.04 -13.38
CA GLN A 415 -41.55 -3.37 -13.64
C GLN A 415 -41.44 -2.39 -14.80
N LEU A 416 -40.39 -1.56 -14.85
CA LEU A 416 -40.17 -0.62 -15.95
C LEU A 416 -39.95 -1.34 -17.30
N ALA A 417 -39.20 -2.44 -17.31
CA ALA A 417 -39.02 -3.27 -18.51
C ALA A 417 -40.35 -3.90 -18.97
N GLN A 418 -41.17 -4.38 -18.05
CA GLN A 418 -42.49 -4.94 -18.37
C GLN A 418 -43.44 -3.87 -18.91
N GLN A 419 -43.46 -2.69 -18.30
CA GLN A 419 -44.23 -1.54 -18.79
C GLN A 419 -43.76 -1.11 -20.18
N ALA A 420 -42.45 -0.96 -20.39
CA ALA A 420 -41.88 -0.64 -21.70
C ALA A 420 -42.33 -1.65 -22.76
N LYS A 421 -42.26 -2.96 -22.46
CA LYS A 421 -42.68 -4.01 -23.39
C LYS A 421 -44.13 -3.86 -23.87
N THR A 422 -45.06 -3.40 -23.05
CA THR A 422 -46.47 -3.19 -23.47
C THR A 422 -46.64 -2.13 -24.55
N LEU A 423 -45.63 -1.26 -24.78
CA LEU A 423 -45.65 -0.28 -25.85
C LEU A 423 -45.43 -0.91 -27.24
N ALA A 424 -45.01 -2.17 -27.32
CA ALA A 424 -44.82 -2.90 -28.57
C ALA A 424 -46.12 -3.00 -29.40
N ASP A 425 -47.26 -3.20 -28.73
CA ASP A 425 -48.55 -3.49 -29.38
C ASP A 425 -49.19 -2.26 -30.07
N GLY A 426 -48.60 -1.07 -29.93
CA GLY A 426 -49.11 0.17 -30.53
C GLY A 426 -48.05 1.13 -31.07
N GLU A 427 -46.81 0.67 -31.25
CA GLU A 427 -45.65 1.47 -31.71
C GLU A 427 -45.35 2.76 -30.93
N ARG A 428 -46.01 3.00 -29.79
CA ARG A 428 -45.87 4.21 -28.95
C ARG A 428 -44.46 4.39 -28.37
N TRP A 429 -43.63 3.36 -28.45
CA TRP A 429 -42.21 3.43 -28.09
C TRP A 429 -41.41 4.35 -29.01
N LYS A 430 -41.85 4.59 -30.26
CA LYS A 430 -41.20 5.51 -31.21
C LYS A 430 -41.26 6.97 -30.73
N ASP A 431 -42.30 7.33 -29.98
CA ASP A 431 -42.49 8.67 -29.42
C ASP A 431 -41.66 8.90 -28.13
N ASP A 432 -41.13 7.82 -27.52
CA ASP A 432 -40.34 7.89 -26.30
C ASP A 432 -38.84 7.99 -26.63
N VAL A 433 -38.24 9.11 -26.25
CA VAL A 433 -36.84 9.47 -26.56
C VAL A 433 -35.82 8.45 -26.04
N TRP A 434 -36.12 7.76 -24.93
CA TRP A 434 -35.22 6.77 -24.35
C TRP A 434 -35.48 5.37 -24.89
N LEU A 435 -36.76 4.98 -24.93
CA LEU A 435 -37.14 3.62 -25.31
C LEU A 435 -36.97 3.36 -26.81
N SER A 436 -37.06 4.39 -27.66
CA SER A 436 -36.77 4.29 -29.11
C SER A 436 -35.35 3.83 -29.45
N GLN A 437 -34.41 3.95 -28.51
CA GLN A 437 -33.03 3.46 -28.66
C GLN A 437 -32.89 1.93 -28.49
N LEU A 438 -33.93 1.25 -27.99
CA LEU A 438 -33.88 -0.20 -27.78
C LEU A 438 -34.19 -0.96 -29.08
N ASP A 439 -33.70 -2.21 -29.19
CA ASP A 439 -33.97 -3.04 -30.36
C ASP A 439 -35.36 -3.70 -30.30
N TRP A 440 -36.33 -3.05 -30.94
CA TRP A 440 -37.74 -3.49 -30.99
C TRP A 440 -38.03 -4.58 -32.04
N THR A 441 -37.01 -5.14 -32.72
CA THR A 441 -37.24 -6.17 -33.73
C THR A 441 -37.98 -7.38 -33.15
N PRO A 442 -39.10 -7.84 -33.75
CA PRO A 442 -39.89 -8.93 -33.18
C PRO A 442 -39.13 -10.25 -33.26
N LYS A 443 -39.01 -10.95 -32.14
CA LYS A 443 -38.42 -12.30 -32.06
C LYS A 443 -39.39 -13.31 -31.47
N ILE A 444 -39.39 -14.50 -32.06
CA ILE A 444 -40.17 -15.64 -31.55
C ILE A 444 -39.45 -16.21 -30.33
N ALA A 445 -40.09 -16.19 -29.17
CA ALA A 445 -39.57 -16.83 -27.96
C ALA A 445 -39.45 -18.36 -28.15
N GLY A 446 -38.22 -18.85 -28.33
CA GLY A 446 -37.95 -20.28 -28.53
C GLY A 446 -38.18 -21.12 -27.27
N LYS A 447 -38.65 -22.36 -27.43
CA LYS A 447 -38.79 -23.34 -26.33
C LYS A 447 -37.43 -23.67 -25.72
N SER A 448 -37.37 -23.78 -24.39
CA SER A 448 -36.19 -24.27 -23.65
C SER A 448 -35.79 -25.66 -24.18
N ARG A 449 -34.51 -25.83 -24.52
CA ARG A 449 -33.96 -27.14 -24.92
C ARG A 449 -33.91 -28.04 -23.68
N GLY A 450 -34.89 -28.93 -23.54
CA GLY A 450 -34.85 -29.99 -22.53
C GLY A 450 -36.19 -30.34 -21.91
N ARG A 451 -37.12 -30.93 -22.67
CA ARG A 451 -38.11 -31.90 -22.15
C ARG A 451 -38.77 -32.64 -23.31
N VAL A 452 -38.78 -33.97 -23.20
CA VAL A 452 -39.32 -34.93 -24.17
C VAL A 452 -40.82 -34.71 -24.38
N LYS A 453 -41.27 -34.85 -25.64
CA LYS A 453 -42.62 -34.56 -26.14
C LYS A 453 -43.70 -35.45 -25.50
N LYS A 454 -44.80 -34.86 -25.04
CA LYS A 454 -46.16 -35.44 -25.08
C LYS A 454 -47.08 -34.51 -25.90
N ALA A 455 -48.12 -35.10 -26.49
CA ALA A 455 -48.96 -34.63 -27.60
C ALA A 455 -49.53 -33.19 -27.49
N PRO A 456 -49.88 -32.53 -28.62
CA PRO A 456 -50.09 -31.08 -28.66
C PRO A 456 -51.48 -30.69 -28.15
N ALA A 457 -51.51 -29.91 -27.07
CA ALA A 457 -52.62 -28.98 -26.83
C ALA A 457 -52.59 -27.85 -27.90
N PRO A 458 -53.73 -27.19 -28.20
CA PRO A 458 -53.79 -26.10 -29.17
C PRO A 458 -52.68 -25.08 -28.87
N LYS A 459 -51.84 -24.81 -29.88
CA LYS A 459 -50.70 -23.91 -29.72
C LYS A 459 -51.25 -22.52 -29.39
N PRO A 460 -50.90 -21.92 -28.23
CA PRO A 460 -51.17 -20.51 -28.04
C PRO A 460 -50.48 -19.71 -29.16
N PRO A 461 -51.03 -18.56 -29.56
CA PRO A 461 -50.41 -17.71 -30.58
C PRO A 461 -48.93 -17.45 -30.22
N PRO A 462 -48.02 -17.39 -31.21
CA PRO A 462 -46.61 -17.13 -30.96
C PRO A 462 -46.47 -15.80 -30.23
N VAL A 463 -45.87 -15.83 -29.04
CA VAL A 463 -45.59 -14.61 -28.28
C VAL A 463 -44.33 -13.99 -28.89
N PHE A 464 -44.51 -12.84 -29.53
CA PHE A 464 -43.40 -12.03 -30.06
C PHE A 464 -42.88 -11.12 -28.95
N TRP A 465 -41.58 -11.22 -28.65
CA TRP A 465 -40.91 -10.27 -27.77
C TRP A 465 -39.99 -9.37 -28.59
N PRO A 466 -39.89 -8.08 -28.26
CA PRO A 466 -38.79 -7.24 -28.73
C PRO A 466 -37.44 -7.92 -28.48
N GLN A 467 -36.49 -7.80 -29.41
CA GLN A 467 -35.16 -8.40 -29.30
C GLN A 467 -34.45 -8.00 -28.00
N TRP A 468 -34.52 -6.73 -27.60
CA TRP A 468 -33.95 -6.27 -26.33
C TRP A 468 -34.54 -7.02 -25.11
N TYR A 469 -35.85 -7.29 -25.11
CA TYR A 469 -36.53 -7.97 -24.01
C TYR A 469 -36.24 -9.47 -24.02
N TRP A 470 -36.13 -10.05 -25.22
CA TRP A 470 -35.70 -11.44 -25.39
C TRP A 470 -34.28 -11.67 -24.88
N GLU A 471 -33.36 -10.74 -25.12
CA GLU A 471 -31.98 -10.83 -24.61
C GLU A 471 -31.91 -10.86 -23.10
N LEU A 472 -32.73 -10.05 -22.41
CA LEU A 472 -32.82 -10.07 -20.94
C LEU A 472 -33.39 -11.38 -20.39
N THR A 473 -34.22 -12.07 -21.16
CA THR A 473 -34.94 -13.28 -20.73
C THR A 473 -34.37 -14.56 -21.33
N ARG A 474 -33.20 -14.46 -21.98
CA ARG A 474 -32.52 -15.58 -22.61
C ARG A 474 -32.25 -16.67 -21.56
N PRO A 475 -32.56 -17.94 -21.86
CA PRO A 475 -32.33 -19.03 -20.91
C PRO A 475 -30.86 -19.08 -20.48
N LYS A 476 -30.63 -19.08 -19.15
CA LYS A 476 -29.31 -19.26 -18.53
C LYS A 476 -29.25 -20.57 -17.77
N LYS A 477 -28.04 -21.10 -17.61
CA LYS A 477 -27.77 -22.21 -16.69
C LYS A 477 -28.22 -21.76 -15.29
N ASP A 478 -28.99 -22.60 -14.60
CA ASP A 478 -29.43 -22.41 -13.21
C ASP A 478 -30.53 -21.35 -12.95
N LEU A 479 -31.19 -20.80 -13.99
CA LEU A 479 -32.36 -19.94 -13.85
C LEU A 479 -33.60 -20.50 -14.59
N PRO A 480 -34.82 -20.35 -14.02
CA PRO A 480 -36.04 -20.70 -14.74
C PRO A 480 -36.14 -19.96 -16.10
N PRO A 481 -36.53 -20.65 -17.19
CA PRO A 481 -36.72 -20.01 -18.48
C PRO A 481 -37.68 -18.82 -18.40
N GLY A 482 -37.29 -17.67 -18.96
CA GLY A 482 -38.09 -16.44 -18.92
C GLY A 482 -37.80 -15.52 -17.72
N THR A 483 -36.83 -15.87 -16.86
CA THR A 483 -36.34 -14.95 -15.82
C THR A 483 -35.68 -13.72 -16.45
N ILE A 484 -36.08 -12.52 -16.06
CA ILE A 484 -35.48 -11.26 -16.52
C ILE A 484 -34.16 -11.05 -15.77
N ASP A 485 -33.05 -11.11 -16.50
CA ASP A 485 -31.72 -10.80 -16.00
C ASP A 485 -31.39 -9.31 -16.21
N LEU A 486 -31.79 -8.49 -15.23
CA LEU A 486 -31.64 -7.05 -15.26
C LEU A 486 -31.01 -6.54 -13.96
N SER A 487 -30.03 -5.66 -14.10
CA SER A 487 -29.37 -4.95 -13.00
C SER A 487 -29.07 -3.51 -13.40
N VAL A 488 -28.67 -2.69 -12.44
CA VAL A 488 -28.15 -1.33 -12.68
C VAL A 488 -26.88 -1.29 -13.54
N ARG A 489 -26.19 -2.42 -13.71
CA ARG A 489 -25.01 -2.53 -14.59
C ARG A 489 -25.38 -2.87 -16.03
N THR A 490 -26.60 -3.34 -16.27
CA THR A 490 -27.07 -3.67 -17.61
C THR A 490 -27.20 -2.39 -18.44
N ARG A 491 -26.71 -2.41 -19.69
CA ARG A 491 -26.64 -1.21 -20.56
C ARG A 491 -27.99 -0.51 -20.78
N ILE A 492 -29.09 -1.26 -20.77
CA ILE A 492 -30.43 -0.69 -20.96
C ILE A 492 -30.99 0.00 -19.71
N ALA A 493 -30.40 -0.21 -18.52
CA ALA A 493 -30.96 0.30 -17.27
C ALA A 493 -31.06 1.85 -17.25
N PRO A 494 -30.05 2.62 -17.72
CA PRO A 494 -30.19 4.07 -17.88
C PRO A 494 -31.35 4.52 -18.79
N LEU A 495 -31.67 3.73 -19.83
CA LEU A 495 -32.77 4.03 -20.74
C LEU A 495 -34.13 3.72 -20.10
N LEU A 496 -34.25 2.58 -19.41
CA LEU A 496 -35.46 2.22 -18.66
C LEU A 496 -35.75 3.23 -17.53
N LEU A 497 -34.72 3.78 -16.91
CA LEU A 497 -34.82 4.84 -15.90
C LEU A 497 -35.00 6.24 -16.50
N ARG A 498 -34.96 6.38 -17.83
CA ARG A 498 -35.09 7.65 -18.56
C ARG A 498 -34.14 8.73 -18.04
N LEU A 499 -32.86 8.38 -17.90
CA LEU A 499 -31.86 9.31 -17.36
C LEU A 499 -31.65 10.54 -18.25
N SER A 500 -31.44 11.68 -17.61
CA SER A 500 -31.13 12.96 -18.25
C SER A 500 -29.94 13.63 -17.55
N TRP A 501 -29.11 14.33 -18.33
CA TRP A 501 -27.98 15.12 -17.88
C TRP A 501 -28.25 16.61 -18.13
N LEU A 502 -28.24 17.43 -17.07
CA LEU A 502 -28.66 18.83 -17.11
C LEU A 502 -30.05 19.04 -17.73
N GLY A 503 -30.95 18.07 -17.54
CA GLY A 503 -32.29 18.05 -18.14
C GLY A 503 -32.36 17.52 -19.57
N TRP A 504 -31.21 17.20 -20.19
CA TRP A 504 -31.13 16.67 -21.55
C TRP A 504 -31.08 15.14 -21.57
N PRO A 505 -31.85 14.47 -22.46
CA PRO A 505 -31.94 13.00 -22.48
C PRO A 505 -30.59 12.33 -22.82
N LEU A 506 -30.30 11.23 -22.14
CA LEU A 506 -29.12 10.41 -22.42
C LEU A 506 -29.31 9.51 -23.65
N PHE A 507 -28.23 9.36 -24.42
CA PHE A 507 -28.09 8.44 -25.54
C PHE A 507 -26.84 7.59 -25.38
N HIS A 508 -26.86 6.37 -25.92
CA HIS A 508 -25.68 5.53 -25.95
C HIS A 508 -25.15 5.43 -27.38
N SER A 509 -23.90 5.85 -27.58
CA SER A 509 -23.13 5.66 -28.81
C SER A 509 -22.15 4.50 -28.65
N ARG A 510 -21.99 3.69 -29.70
CA ARG A 510 -21.00 2.63 -29.78
C ARG A 510 -19.58 3.19 -29.80
N GLU A 511 -19.37 4.32 -30.48
CA GLU A 511 -18.08 5.01 -30.58
C GLU A 511 -17.73 5.78 -29.30
N HIS A 512 -18.65 6.62 -28.81
CA HIS A 512 -18.39 7.61 -27.75
C HIS A 512 -18.90 7.20 -26.36
N GLY A 513 -19.61 6.07 -26.24
CA GLY A 513 -20.25 5.65 -24.99
C GLY A 513 -21.48 6.49 -24.66
N TRP A 514 -21.70 6.82 -23.39
CA TRP A 514 -22.86 7.62 -22.98
C TRP A 514 -22.69 9.11 -23.34
N THR A 515 -23.69 9.65 -24.02
CA THR A 515 -23.82 11.05 -24.47
C THR A 515 -25.14 11.65 -24.02
N PHE A 516 -25.30 12.97 -24.13
CA PHE A 516 -26.59 13.65 -23.93
C PHE A 516 -26.92 14.54 -25.12
N ARG A 517 -28.20 14.60 -25.47
CA ARG A 517 -28.71 15.27 -26.69
C ARG A 517 -29.30 16.64 -26.38
N VAL A 518 -28.76 17.68 -27.02
CA VAL A 518 -29.20 19.08 -26.89
C VAL A 518 -29.74 19.59 -28.24
N PRO A 519 -30.91 20.24 -28.30
CA PRO A 519 -31.37 20.89 -29.53
C PRO A 519 -30.42 22.01 -29.97
N ARG A 520 -30.14 22.13 -31.28
CA ARG A 520 -29.28 23.22 -31.81
C ARG A 520 -29.86 24.62 -31.54
N SER A 521 -31.17 24.72 -31.32
CA SER A 521 -31.88 25.95 -30.96
C SER A 521 -31.78 26.33 -29.48
N ALA A 522 -31.29 25.45 -28.62
CA ALA A 522 -31.17 25.71 -27.19
C ALA A 522 -29.89 26.51 -26.88
N ASP A 523 -30.00 27.57 -26.08
CA ASP A 523 -28.85 28.31 -25.55
C ASP A 523 -28.19 27.48 -24.43
N PHE A 524 -27.27 26.60 -24.82
CA PHE A 524 -26.54 25.71 -23.91
C PHE A 524 -25.04 26.04 -23.93
N PRO A 525 -24.55 26.87 -23.00
CA PRO A 525 -23.13 27.19 -22.92
C PRO A 525 -22.34 25.98 -22.41
N THR A 526 -21.58 25.35 -23.30
CA THR A 526 -20.74 24.18 -22.97
C THR A 526 -19.39 24.23 -23.66
N ARG A 527 -18.40 23.57 -23.07
CA ARG A 527 -17.07 23.35 -23.64
C ARG A 527 -16.83 21.93 -24.13
N ALA A 528 -17.79 21.03 -23.88
CA ALA A 528 -17.73 19.71 -24.46
C ALA A 528 -17.75 19.84 -25.99
N SER A 529 -16.85 19.15 -26.67
CA SER A 529 -16.83 19.15 -28.13
C SER A 529 -18.12 18.52 -28.66
N GLU A 530 -18.69 19.14 -29.69
CA GLU A 530 -19.75 18.51 -30.48
C GLU A 530 -19.23 17.18 -31.02
N LEU A 531 -20.05 16.15 -30.95
CA LEU A 531 -19.68 14.81 -31.40
C LEU A 531 -20.18 14.56 -32.83
N ASP A 532 -19.29 14.00 -33.63
CA ASP A 532 -19.61 13.35 -34.90
C ASP A 532 -19.63 11.83 -34.71
N PHE A 533 -20.44 11.13 -35.51
CA PHE A 533 -20.65 9.68 -35.41
C PHE A 533 -20.27 9.01 -36.73
N TYR A 534 -19.33 8.05 -36.68
CA TYR A 534 -18.86 7.32 -37.86
C TYR A 534 -19.13 5.81 -37.78
N HIS A 535 -19.44 5.29 -36.60
CA HIS A 535 -19.73 3.88 -36.41
C HIS A 535 -21.10 3.48 -37.03
N PRO A 536 -21.23 2.34 -37.73
CA PRO A 536 -22.51 1.90 -38.32
C PRO A 536 -23.67 1.80 -37.31
N ASP A 537 -23.41 1.25 -36.12
CA ASP A 537 -24.41 1.17 -35.04
C ASP A 537 -24.90 2.53 -34.50
N ASP A 538 -24.25 3.65 -34.88
CA ASP A 538 -24.60 5.01 -34.45
C ASP A 538 -25.30 5.82 -35.57
N GLU A 539 -25.72 5.18 -36.66
CA GLU A 539 -26.34 5.83 -37.84
C GLU A 539 -27.55 6.71 -37.47
N THR A 540 -28.39 6.27 -36.54
CA THR A 540 -29.54 7.07 -36.06
C THR A 540 -29.10 8.35 -35.33
N LEU A 541 -27.98 8.32 -34.60
CA LEU A 541 -27.42 9.50 -33.94
C LEU A 541 -26.81 10.45 -34.96
N LYS A 542 -26.15 9.90 -35.98
CA LYS A 542 -25.61 10.64 -37.13
C LYS A 542 -26.72 11.40 -37.86
N GLU A 543 -27.81 10.72 -38.22
CA GLU A 543 -28.98 11.34 -38.87
C GLU A 543 -29.59 12.47 -38.03
N MET A 544 -29.69 12.29 -36.71
CA MET A 544 -30.18 13.34 -35.80
C MET A 544 -29.26 14.57 -35.72
N SER A 545 -27.95 14.37 -35.87
CA SER A 545 -26.95 15.45 -35.89
C SER A 545 -26.92 16.18 -37.25
N GLU A 546 -26.86 15.42 -38.35
CA GLU A 546 -26.79 15.93 -39.73
C GLU A 546 -28.11 16.56 -40.20
N GLY A 547 -29.25 16.06 -39.71
CA GLY A 547 -30.58 16.63 -39.94
C GLY A 547 -30.78 18.03 -39.31
N GLY A 548 -29.77 18.57 -38.63
CA GLY A 548 -29.70 19.96 -38.16
C GLY A 548 -30.52 20.27 -36.90
N GLY A 549 -31.18 19.28 -36.31
CA GLY A 549 -32.05 19.48 -35.14
C GLY A 549 -31.31 19.44 -33.80
N PHE A 550 -30.25 18.65 -33.68
CA PHE A 550 -29.62 18.32 -32.41
C PHE A 550 -28.09 18.30 -32.46
N VAL A 551 -27.47 18.43 -31.29
CA VAL A 551 -26.04 18.26 -31.01
C VAL A 551 -25.88 17.27 -29.87
N PHE A 552 -24.83 16.47 -29.91
CA PHE A 552 -24.52 15.51 -28.86
C PHE A 552 -23.20 15.85 -28.18
N TYR A 553 -23.16 15.63 -26.87
CA TYR A 553 -21.98 15.84 -26.05
C TYR A 553 -21.73 14.61 -25.16
N LYS A 554 -20.46 14.32 -24.91
CA LYS A 554 -20.04 13.18 -24.09
C LYS A 554 -20.22 13.46 -22.59
N LEU A 555 -20.56 12.43 -21.81
CA LEU A 555 -20.54 12.55 -20.35
C LEU A 555 -19.09 12.70 -19.83
N PRO A 556 -18.86 13.49 -18.76
CA PRO A 556 -17.53 13.70 -18.22
C PRO A 556 -16.95 12.41 -17.60
N HIS A 557 -15.66 12.14 -17.86
CA HIS A 557 -14.94 10.98 -17.31
C HIS A 557 -13.73 11.41 -16.46
N LYS A 558 -13.45 10.67 -15.38
CA LYS A 558 -12.36 10.97 -14.43
C LYS A 558 -10.96 10.99 -15.08
N ASP A 559 -10.78 10.19 -16.14
CA ASP A 559 -9.52 10.02 -16.87
C ASP A 559 -9.41 10.94 -18.10
N GLY A 560 -10.34 11.89 -18.26
CA GLY A 560 -10.37 12.88 -19.34
C GLY A 560 -11.34 12.55 -20.47
N GLU A 561 -11.48 13.49 -21.42
CA GLU A 561 -12.53 13.48 -22.48
C GLU A 561 -12.42 12.31 -23.47
N LYS A 562 -11.20 11.78 -23.68
CA LYS A 562 -10.99 10.61 -24.55
C LYS A 562 -11.54 9.31 -23.95
N ALA A 563 -11.74 9.24 -22.64
CA ALA A 563 -12.23 8.03 -21.99
C ALA A 563 -13.76 7.94 -22.04
N ASN A 564 -14.30 6.76 -22.33
CA ASN A 564 -15.74 6.53 -22.42
C ASN A 564 -16.33 6.24 -21.03
N VAL A 565 -17.49 6.83 -20.74
CA VAL A 565 -18.28 6.47 -19.56
C VAL A 565 -18.92 5.11 -19.82
N GLY A 566 -18.60 4.11 -18.99
CA GLY A 566 -19.20 2.77 -19.11
C GLY A 566 -20.64 2.71 -18.62
N SER A 567 -20.92 3.30 -17.46
CA SER A 567 -22.28 3.38 -16.89
C SER A 567 -22.51 4.71 -16.16
N PRO A 568 -23.58 5.46 -16.48
CA PRO A 568 -23.96 6.68 -15.78
C PRO A 568 -24.56 6.39 -14.40
N LEU A 569 -24.79 5.13 -14.06
CA LEU A 569 -25.19 4.67 -12.72
C LEU A 569 -23.98 4.29 -11.85
N GLY A 570 -22.76 4.58 -12.32
CA GLY A 570 -21.52 4.33 -11.59
C GLY A 570 -21.26 5.30 -10.44
N LYS A 571 -20.35 4.93 -9.52
CA LYS A 571 -20.01 5.70 -8.32
C LYS A 571 -19.60 7.15 -8.59
N THR A 572 -18.92 7.43 -9.70
CA THR A 572 -18.48 8.79 -10.07
C THR A 572 -19.64 9.72 -10.35
N PHE A 573 -20.84 9.19 -10.66
CA PHE A 573 -22.02 9.96 -11.03
C PHE A 573 -22.98 10.25 -9.87
N MET A 574 -22.70 9.72 -8.68
CA MET A 574 -23.54 9.97 -7.50
C MET A 574 -23.67 11.46 -7.15
N LYS A 575 -22.55 12.20 -7.18
CA LYS A 575 -22.55 13.64 -6.88
C LYS A 575 -23.50 14.39 -7.82
N TYR A 576 -23.47 14.04 -9.11
CA TYR A 576 -24.32 14.62 -10.13
C TYR A 576 -25.80 14.28 -9.94
N ALA A 577 -26.13 13.11 -9.38
CA ALA A 577 -27.51 12.83 -9.04
C ALA A 577 -28.00 13.60 -7.81
N GLN A 578 -27.12 13.85 -6.83
CA GLN A 578 -27.45 14.60 -5.62
C GLN A 578 -27.60 16.10 -5.89
N ASP A 579 -26.75 16.68 -6.72
CA ASP A 579 -26.85 18.10 -7.11
C ASP A 579 -27.90 18.35 -8.22
N GLY A 580 -28.52 17.27 -8.73
CA GLY A 580 -29.58 17.34 -9.72
C GLY A 580 -29.10 17.51 -11.17
N THR A 581 -27.80 17.38 -11.43
CA THR A 581 -27.22 17.30 -12.77
C THR A 581 -27.66 16.03 -13.50
N LEU A 582 -27.76 14.88 -12.83
CA LEU A 582 -28.23 13.60 -13.40
C LEU A 582 -29.60 13.22 -12.78
N LYS A 583 -30.66 13.15 -13.60
CA LYS A 583 -32.04 12.95 -13.11
C LYS A 583 -32.83 11.90 -13.89
N SER A 584 -33.81 11.29 -13.24
CA SER A 584 -34.92 10.56 -13.87
C SER A 584 -36.26 11.27 -13.65
N PRO A 585 -37.32 10.95 -14.41
CA PRO A 585 -38.67 11.52 -14.22
C PRO A 585 -39.28 11.29 -12.82
N GLY A 586 -38.88 10.23 -12.11
CA GLY A 586 -39.15 10.05 -10.69
C GLY A 586 -37.86 9.84 -9.88
N ASP A 587 -37.98 9.33 -8.65
CA ASP A 587 -36.83 9.07 -7.77
C ASP A 587 -36.11 7.74 -8.09
N GLU A 588 -36.48 7.01 -9.16
CA GLU A 588 -35.94 5.67 -9.44
C GLU A 588 -34.44 5.66 -9.73
N ALA A 589 -33.91 6.64 -10.46
CA ALA A 589 -32.47 6.73 -10.69
C ALA A 589 -31.71 7.08 -9.43
N LYS A 590 -32.31 7.92 -8.58
CA LYS A 590 -31.76 8.29 -7.29
C LYS A 590 -31.71 7.06 -6.38
N ASP A 591 -32.79 6.28 -6.29
CA ASP A 591 -32.84 5.01 -5.55
C ASP A 591 -31.80 4.00 -6.07
N ALA A 592 -31.63 3.88 -7.39
CA ALA A 592 -30.64 2.98 -8.01
C ALA A 592 -29.19 3.43 -7.74
N LEU A 593 -28.92 4.74 -7.80
CA LEU A 593 -27.62 5.33 -7.49
C LEU A 593 -27.30 5.27 -6.00
N ASP A 594 -28.28 5.52 -5.15
CA ASP A 594 -28.16 5.44 -3.69
C ASP A 594 -27.94 3.99 -3.26
N MET A 595 -28.58 3.01 -3.90
CA MET A 595 -28.26 1.60 -3.70
C MET A 595 -26.82 1.30 -4.11
N ASN A 596 -26.41 1.67 -5.34
CA ASN A 596 -25.05 1.45 -5.81
C ASN A 596 -24.02 2.10 -4.89
N ALA A 597 -24.29 3.31 -4.39
CA ALA A 597 -23.48 4.02 -3.43
C ALA A 597 -23.29 3.26 -2.12
N GLN A 598 -24.42 2.81 -1.56
CA GLN A 598 -24.49 2.09 -0.30
C GLN A 598 -23.79 0.72 -0.40
N CYS A 599 -24.00 0.02 -1.50
CA CYS A 599 -23.49 -1.33 -1.72
C CYS A 599 -22.07 -1.35 -2.31
N SER A 600 -21.57 -0.26 -2.89
CA SER A 600 -20.26 -0.20 -3.57
C SER A 600 -19.11 -0.73 -2.72
N TYR A 601 -19.12 -0.38 -1.43
CA TYR A 601 -18.10 -0.86 -0.50
C TYR A 601 -18.21 -2.38 -0.31
N TRP A 602 -19.40 -2.86 0.10
CA TRP A 602 -19.64 -4.28 0.31
C TRP A 602 -19.30 -5.09 -0.94
N ILE A 603 -19.78 -4.74 -2.12
CA ILE A 603 -19.46 -5.46 -3.37
C ILE A 603 -17.94 -5.56 -3.59
N SER A 604 -17.20 -4.50 -3.30
CA SER A 604 -15.75 -4.50 -3.49
C SER A 604 -14.99 -5.28 -2.41
N ALA A 605 -15.54 -5.41 -1.20
CA ALA A 605 -14.89 -6.02 -0.05
C ALA A 605 -15.37 -7.45 0.24
N ARG A 606 -16.58 -7.80 -0.22
CA ARG A 606 -17.34 -9.01 0.11
C ARG A 606 -16.49 -10.27 0.00
N ASP A 607 -15.93 -10.54 -1.17
CA ASP A 607 -15.15 -11.77 -1.35
C ASP A 607 -13.92 -11.82 -0.43
N ARG A 608 -13.29 -10.69 -0.15
CA ARG A 608 -12.14 -10.62 0.78
C ARG A 608 -12.55 -10.85 2.24
N VAL A 609 -13.70 -10.32 2.64
CA VAL A 609 -14.29 -10.51 3.98
C VAL A 609 -14.75 -11.94 4.18
N MET A 610 -15.48 -12.50 3.21
CA MET A 610 -15.99 -13.88 3.25
C MET A 610 -14.88 -14.92 3.28
N ASN A 611 -13.75 -14.62 2.61
CA ASN A 611 -12.59 -15.51 2.56
C ASN A 611 -11.61 -15.32 3.73
N GLN A 612 -11.94 -14.49 4.74
CA GLN A 612 -11.12 -14.43 5.95
C GLN A 612 -11.18 -15.78 6.68
N MET A 613 -10.01 -16.32 7.01
CA MET A 613 -9.91 -17.51 7.85
C MET A 613 -10.08 -17.09 9.31
N VAL A 614 -11.23 -17.42 9.89
CA VAL A 614 -11.47 -17.31 11.33
C VAL A 614 -11.26 -18.69 11.94
N VAL A 615 -10.35 -18.76 12.91
CA VAL A 615 -10.25 -19.94 13.77
C VAL A 615 -11.03 -19.64 15.04
N TRP A 616 -11.89 -20.56 15.46
CA TRP A 616 -12.73 -20.43 16.65
C TRP A 616 -12.12 -21.21 17.81
N GLN A 617 -12.27 -20.70 19.03
CA GLN A 617 -11.89 -21.44 20.24
C GLN A 617 -12.85 -22.62 20.43
N ASP A 618 -12.30 -23.80 20.72
CA ASP A 618 -13.08 -25.01 20.97
C ASP A 618 -12.45 -25.85 22.11
N GLN A 619 -12.71 -27.16 22.16
CA GLN A 619 -12.13 -28.04 23.19
C GLN A 619 -10.65 -28.37 22.92
N GLU A 620 -10.22 -28.42 21.67
CA GLU A 620 -8.87 -28.82 21.24
C GLU A 620 -7.91 -27.63 21.10
N LEU A 621 -8.43 -26.43 20.79
CA LEU A 621 -7.67 -25.20 20.66
C LEU A 621 -8.16 -24.15 21.66
N GLN A 622 -7.45 -24.06 22.80
CA GLN A 622 -7.66 -23.00 23.79
C GLN A 622 -6.84 -21.76 23.41
N MET A 623 -7.50 -20.63 23.15
CA MET A 623 -6.84 -19.37 22.79
C MET A 623 -6.42 -18.56 24.03
N GLY A 624 -6.77 -19.03 25.23
CA GLY A 624 -6.55 -18.29 26.48
C GLY A 624 -7.62 -17.23 26.75
N ILE A 625 -8.73 -17.25 26.02
CA ILE A 625 -9.89 -16.39 26.27
C ILE A 625 -10.84 -17.13 27.22
N GLN A 626 -11.21 -16.49 28.33
CA GLN A 626 -12.18 -17.09 29.26
C GLN A 626 -13.54 -17.26 28.58
N ASP A 627 -14.08 -18.45 28.69
CA ASP A 627 -15.30 -18.87 28.01
C ASP A 627 -16.43 -18.89 29.06
N ASP A 628 -17.11 -17.76 29.23
CA ASP A 628 -18.29 -17.66 30.09
C ASP A 628 -19.48 -18.37 29.40
N ARG A 629 -19.42 -19.71 29.31
CA ARG A 629 -20.40 -20.59 28.64
C ARG A 629 -21.73 -20.73 29.40
N ALA A 630 -22.20 -19.68 30.04
CA ALA A 630 -23.57 -19.60 30.51
C ALA A 630 -24.27 -18.49 29.70
N PRO A 631 -25.14 -18.81 28.72
CA PRO A 631 -25.96 -17.78 28.10
C PRO A 631 -26.76 -17.09 29.20
N ALA A 632 -26.71 -15.75 29.24
CA ALA A 632 -27.61 -15.00 30.09
C ALA A 632 -29.05 -15.33 29.66
N ALA A 633 -29.98 -15.44 30.62
CA ALA A 633 -31.37 -15.79 30.33
C ALA A 633 -31.97 -14.78 29.32
N GLY A 634 -32.08 -15.18 28.05
CA GLY A 634 -32.57 -14.35 26.94
C GLY A 634 -31.65 -14.22 25.72
N GLU A 635 -30.41 -14.72 25.74
CA GLU A 635 -29.51 -14.73 24.57
C GLU A 635 -29.70 -15.99 23.70
N GLU A 636 -29.95 -15.83 22.40
CA GLU A 636 -30.28 -16.92 21.46
C GLU A 636 -29.06 -17.77 21.01
N ARG A 637 -27.83 -17.29 21.17
CA ARG A 637 -26.59 -17.98 20.72
C ARG A 637 -25.52 -18.00 21.83
N PRO A 638 -24.71 -19.06 21.92
CA PRO A 638 -23.58 -19.10 22.84
C PRO A 638 -22.52 -18.07 22.44
N LYS A 639 -22.01 -17.32 23.41
CA LYS A 639 -20.84 -16.45 23.22
C LYS A 639 -19.68 -17.30 22.75
N LYS A 640 -19.02 -16.90 21.66
CA LYS A 640 -17.84 -17.60 21.13
C LYS A 640 -16.77 -16.62 20.74
N TRP A 641 -15.53 -17.03 20.89
CA TRP A 641 -14.37 -16.23 20.51
C TRP A 641 -13.57 -16.91 19.41
N GLY A 642 -13.02 -16.10 18.53
CA GLY A 642 -12.16 -16.53 17.45
C GLY A 642 -11.07 -15.52 17.18
N MET A 643 -10.14 -15.92 16.33
CA MET A 643 -9.00 -15.12 15.93
C MET A 643 -8.80 -15.20 14.42
N ILE A 644 -8.44 -14.05 13.84
CA ILE A 644 -8.02 -13.90 12.45
C ILE A 644 -6.55 -13.51 12.47
N LEU A 645 -5.75 -14.14 11.62
CA LEU A 645 -4.36 -13.75 11.38
C LEU A 645 -4.27 -13.02 10.03
N PRO A 646 -4.15 -11.67 10.03
CA PRO A 646 -4.03 -10.92 8.78
C PRO A 646 -2.79 -11.36 7.98
N GLN A 647 -2.96 -11.54 6.67
CA GLN A 647 -1.88 -11.95 5.77
C GLN A 647 -1.02 -10.74 5.35
N VAL A 648 -0.35 -10.14 6.32
CA VAL A 648 0.44 -8.92 6.13
C VAL A 648 1.78 -9.23 5.49
N VAL A 649 2.01 -8.69 4.29
CA VAL A 649 3.34 -8.58 3.69
C VAL A 649 4.01 -7.36 4.31
N THR A 650 5.00 -7.58 5.17
CA THR A 650 5.59 -6.53 6.03
C THR A 650 6.26 -5.40 5.26
N MET A 651 6.79 -5.69 4.07
CA MET A 651 7.26 -4.71 3.07
C MET A 651 6.72 -5.09 1.68
N GLY A 652 5.49 -4.70 1.38
CA GLY A 652 4.81 -5.07 0.13
C GLY A 652 4.96 -4.07 -1.01
N THR A 653 5.44 -2.85 -0.73
CA THR A 653 5.66 -1.81 -1.74
C THR A 653 7.12 -1.38 -1.81
N VAL A 654 7.52 -0.73 -2.92
CA VAL A 654 8.86 -0.11 -3.04
C VAL A 654 9.13 0.96 -1.98
N THR A 655 8.08 1.50 -1.35
CA THR A 655 8.16 2.43 -0.22
C THR A 655 8.30 1.72 1.12
N ARG A 656 8.47 0.40 1.12
CA ARG A 656 8.54 -0.50 2.29
C ARG A 656 7.25 -0.56 3.11
N ARG A 657 6.15 0.03 2.64
CA ARG A 657 4.87 -0.07 3.35
C ARG A 657 4.35 -1.49 3.30
N ALA A 658 3.72 -1.90 4.38
CA ALA A 658 3.03 -3.19 4.44
C ALA A 658 1.84 -3.22 3.46
N MET A 659 1.54 -4.41 2.97
CA MET A 659 0.34 -4.67 2.19
C MET A 659 -0.45 -5.84 2.74
N GLU A 660 -1.76 -5.67 2.82
CA GLU A 660 -2.74 -6.72 3.08
C GLU A 660 -4.05 -6.29 2.41
N LYS A 661 -4.81 -7.24 1.86
CA LYS A 661 -5.89 -6.94 0.92
C LYS A 661 -7.18 -6.46 1.61
N THR A 662 -7.36 -6.68 2.91
CA THR A 662 -8.64 -6.55 3.61
C THR A 662 -8.56 -5.47 4.70
N TRP A 663 -7.82 -5.74 5.76
CA TRP A 663 -7.65 -4.93 6.96
C TRP A 663 -6.87 -3.65 6.72
N LEU A 664 -5.79 -3.71 5.93
CA LEU A 664 -5.00 -2.52 5.55
C LEU A 664 -5.72 -1.63 4.51
N THR A 665 -6.87 -2.06 4.01
CA THR A 665 -7.75 -1.28 3.12
C THR A 665 -9.13 -1.03 3.72
N ALA A 666 -9.34 -1.45 4.97
CA ALA A 666 -10.63 -1.37 5.64
C ALA A 666 -11.02 0.09 5.85
N SER A 667 -12.19 0.47 5.34
CA SER A 667 -12.69 1.83 5.53
C SER A 667 -13.36 1.99 6.88
N ASN A 668 -13.42 3.23 7.39
CA ASN A 668 -14.23 3.55 8.56
C ASN A 668 -15.72 3.41 8.26
N ALA A 669 -16.50 3.16 9.32
CA ALA A 669 -17.96 3.09 9.26
C ALA A 669 -18.56 4.37 8.66
N LYS A 670 -19.46 4.21 7.70
CA LYS A 670 -20.22 5.30 7.08
C LYS A 670 -21.70 4.97 7.10
N LYS A 671 -22.51 5.92 7.57
CA LYS A 671 -23.98 5.82 7.69
C LYS A 671 -24.67 5.40 6.39
N ASN A 672 -24.06 5.67 5.25
CA ASN A 672 -24.58 5.38 3.92
C ASN A 672 -23.79 4.28 3.19
N ARG A 673 -23.13 3.34 3.89
CA ARG A 673 -22.41 2.23 3.26
C ARG A 673 -22.60 0.92 4.00
N VAL A 674 -23.17 -0.06 3.31
CA VAL A 674 -23.34 -1.44 3.79
C VAL A 674 -21.97 -2.05 4.06
N GLY A 675 -21.85 -2.69 5.22
CA GLY A 675 -20.66 -3.43 5.65
C GLY A 675 -19.44 -2.57 5.97
N SER A 676 -19.55 -1.24 5.97
CA SER A 676 -18.39 -0.34 6.22
C SER A 676 -17.89 -0.35 7.67
N GLU A 677 -18.62 -0.98 8.58
CA GLU A 677 -18.30 -1.18 10.00
C GLU A 677 -17.30 -2.31 10.28
N LEU A 678 -16.65 -2.87 9.25
CA LEU A 678 -15.73 -4.02 9.33
C LEU A 678 -14.70 -3.91 10.47
N LYS A 679 -14.03 -2.75 10.63
CA LYS A 679 -13.04 -2.54 11.69
C LYS A 679 -13.62 -2.87 13.08
N ALA A 680 -14.88 -2.46 13.32
CA ALA A 680 -15.52 -2.65 14.61
C ALA A 680 -15.76 -4.12 14.95
N MET A 681 -15.71 -5.04 13.98
CA MET A 681 -15.85 -6.47 14.27
C MET A 681 -14.66 -7.06 15.01
N VAL A 682 -13.53 -6.35 15.04
CA VAL A 682 -12.42 -6.68 15.93
C VAL A 682 -12.78 -6.19 17.33
N ARG A 683 -12.93 -7.13 18.26
CA ARG A 683 -13.42 -6.90 19.63
C ARG A 683 -12.36 -7.31 20.65
N ALA A 684 -12.22 -6.54 21.72
CA ALA A 684 -11.41 -6.96 22.86
C ALA A 684 -12.19 -7.97 23.71
N PRO A 685 -11.60 -9.12 24.09
CA PRO A 685 -12.20 -10.02 25.07
C PRO A 685 -12.43 -9.39 26.43
N GLU A 686 -13.27 -10.01 27.26
CA GLU A 686 -13.48 -9.58 28.63
C GLU A 686 -12.16 -9.55 29.40
N GLY A 687 -11.93 -8.49 30.20
CA GLY A 687 -10.64 -8.24 30.85
C GLY A 687 -9.54 -7.65 29.95
N TYR A 688 -9.82 -7.37 28.68
CA TYR A 688 -8.90 -6.71 27.74
C TYR A 688 -9.52 -5.48 27.08
N SER A 689 -8.67 -4.54 26.66
CA SER A 689 -9.02 -3.37 25.87
C SER A 689 -8.06 -3.23 24.69
N ILE A 690 -8.54 -2.64 23.59
CA ILE A 690 -7.71 -2.22 22.47
C ILE A 690 -7.19 -0.82 22.79
N VAL A 691 -5.86 -0.68 22.85
CA VAL A 691 -5.16 0.57 23.09
C VAL A 691 -4.38 0.97 21.85
N GLY A 692 -4.50 2.22 21.42
CA GLY A 692 -3.68 2.70 20.31
C GLY A 692 -3.93 4.15 19.94
N ALA A 693 -3.20 4.65 18.96
CA ALA A 693 -3.30 6.04 18.54
C ALA A 693 -3.14 6.17 17.01
N ASP A 694 -3.56 7.32 16.49
CA ASP A 694 -3.32 7.76 15.11
C ASP A 694 -2.20 8.82 15.14
N VAL A 695 -1.19 8.70 14.28
CA VAL A 695 -0.09 9.68 14.24
C VAL A 695 -0.52 10.91 13.46
N ASP A 696 -0.84 11.99 14.18
CA ASP A 696 -1.28 13.24 13.55
C ASP A 696 -0.25 13.79 12.55
N SER A 697 -0.69 13.94 11.31
CA SER A 697 0.04 14.58 10.21
C SER A 697 1.47 14.06 10.04
N GLU A 698 1.68 12.75 10.25
CA GLU A 698 2.99 12.07 10.24
C GLU A 698 3.87 12.52 9.06
N GLU A 699 3.42 12.25 7.84
CA GLU A 699 4.20 12.51 6.62
C GLU A 699 4.36 13.99 6.32
N LEU A 700 3.39 14.81 6.72
CA LEU A 700 3.47 16.26 6.58
C LEU A 700 4.52 16.84 7.53
N TRP A 701 4.56 16.37 8.77
CA TRP A 701 5.57 16.75 9.75
C TRP A 701 6.96 16.28 9.32
N ILE A 702 7.11 15.03 8.87
CA ILE A 702 8.39 14.52 8.33
C ILE A 702 8.87 15.40 7.17
N SER A 703 7.97 15.77 6.26
CA SER A 703 8.31 16.63 5.12
C SER A 703 8.71 18.04 5.56
N SER A 704 8.00 18.62 6.52
CA SER A 704 8.26 19.98 7.00
C SER A 704 9.56 20.07 7.80
N VAL A 705 9.82 19.10 8.68
CA VAL A 705 11.05 19.04 9.48
C VAL A 705 12.29 18.80 8.62
N MET A 706 12.19 18.10 7.48
CA MET A 706 13.27 18.01 6.49
C MET A 706 13.59 19.38 5.85
N GLY A 707 12.59 20.24 5.63
CA GLY A 707 12.79 21.62 5.18
C GLY A 707 13.50 22.46 6.24
N ASP A 708 13.01 22.39 7.47
CA ASP A 708 13.56 23.09 8.64
C ASP A 708 14.99 22.64 8.97
N ALA A 709 15.33 21.38 8.71
CA ALA A 709 16.68 20.83 8.87
C ALA A 709 17.74 21.52 8.00
N GLN A 710 17.37 22.37 7.04
CA GLN A 710 18.35 23.23 6.35
C GLN A 710 18.84 24.37 7.27
N PHE A 711 17.98 24.86 8.15
CA PHE A 711 18.25 25.92 9.13
C PHE A 711 18.65 25.37 10.50
N GLY A 712 18.07 24.22 10.87
CA GLY A 712 18.20 23.46 12.13
C GLY A 712 17.56 24.14 13.29
N LEU A 713 16.43 24.71 12.95
CA LEU A 713 15.53 25.34 13.84
C LEU A 713 14.14 24.91 13.38
N HIS A 714 13.38 24.33 14.29
CA HIS A 714 11.99 23.97 14.01
C HIS A 714 11.15 25.22 13.71
N GLY A 715 10.26 25.12 12.72
CA GLY A 715 9.42 26.22 12.28
C GLY A 715 10.13 27.25 11.39
N ALA A 716 11.33 26.96 10.89
CA ALA A 716 12.10 27.88 10.05
C ALA A 716 11.50 28.13 8.67
N THR A 717 10.78 27.15 8.14
CA THR A 717 10.06 27.25 6.86
C THR A 717 8.60 27.56 7.08
N ALA A 718 7.94 28.21 6.10
CA ALA A 718 6.52 28.51 6.20
C ALA A 718 5.67 27.25 6.42
N ILE A 719 5.95 26.16 5.70
CA ILE A 719 5.29 24.86 5.92
C ILE A 719 5.60 24.26 7.31
N GLY A 720 6.85 24.36 7.79
CA GLY A 720 7.24 23.97 9.15
C GLY A 720 6.41 24.69 10.20
N TRP A 721 6.37 26.01 10.13
CA TRP A 721 5.62 26.84 11.06
C TRP A 721 4.11 26.59 10.98
N MET A 722 3.52 26.52 9.77
CA MET A 722 2.10 26.20 9.59
C MET A 722 1.73 24.81 10.13
N THR A 723 2.65 23.85 10.08
CA THR A 723 2.42 22.48 10.60
C THR A 723 2.48 22.43 12.12
N LEU A 724 3.37 23.22 12.74
CA LEU A 724 3.58 23.21 14.19
C LEU A 724 2.63 24.16 14.95
N GLU A 725 2.38 25.35 14.40
CA GLU A 725 1.69 26.45 15.07
C GLU A 725 0.44 26.94 14.31
N GLY A 726 0.20 26.46 13.09
CA GLY A 726 -0.95 26.85 12.29
C GLY A 726 -2.26 26.39 12.90
N THR A 727 -3.27 27.26 12.94
CA THR A 727 -4.59 26.94 13.49
C THR A 727 -5.70 27.14 12.47
N LYS A 728 -6.74 26.30 12.58
CA LYS A 728 -7.96 26.43 11.77
C LYS A 728 -8.70 27.74 12.05
N ALA A 729 -8.74 28.17 13.32
CA ALA A 729 -9.44 29.38 13.74
C ALA A 729 -8.82 30.64 13.14
N ALA A 730 -7.49 30.72 13.10
CA ALA A 730 -6.77 31.84 12.48
C ALA A 730 -6.66 31.72 10.95
N GLY A 731 -7.10 30.60 10.35
CA GLY A 731 -6.91 30.32 8.93
C GLY A 731 -5.44 30.20 8.51
N THR A 732 -4.53 29.98 9.47
CA THR A 732 -3.09 29.88 9.25
C THR A 732 -2.63 28.45 8.98
N ASP A 733 -3.49 27.45 9.20
CA ASP A 733 -3.18 26.06 8.84
C ASP A 733 -3.12 25.86 7.32
N LEU A 734 -2.27 24.92 6.89
CA LEU A 734 -2.00 24.60 5.49
C LEU A 734 -3.27 24.36 4.66
N HIS A 735 -4.26 23.66 5.22
CA HIS A 735 -5.48 23.34 4.48
C HIS A 735 -6.39 24.56 4.31
N SER A 736 -6.49 25.43 5.32
CA SER A 736 -7.27 26.67 5.22
C SER A 736 -6.63 27.67 4.25
N LYS A 737 -5.30 27.78 4.23
CA LYS A 737 -4.57 28.59 3.24
C LYS A 737 -4.84 28.09 1.81
N THR A 738 -4.68 26.80 1.53
CA THR A 738 -4.99 26.24 0.21
C THR A 738 -6.45 26.42 -0.18
N ALA A 739 -7.38 26.20 0.75
CA ALA A 739 -8.81 26.41 0.53
C ALA A 739 -9.12 27.86 0.13
N SER A 740 -8.50 28.83 0.82
CA SER A 740 -8.64 30.26 0.51
C SER A 740 -8.06 30.63 -0.86
N ILE A 741 -6.92 30.05 -1.27
CA ILE A 741 -6.31 30.32 -2.58
C ILE A 741 -7.17 29.76 -3.72
N LEU A 742 -7.70 28.55 -3.54
CA LEU A 742 -8.46 27.83 -4.57
C LEU A 742 -9.96 28.16 -4.57
N GLY A 743 -10.48 28.81 -3.53
CA GLY A 743 -11.91 29.04 -3.36
C GLY A 743 -12.73 27.75 -3.17
N ILE A 744 -12.14 26.74 -2.53
CA ILE A 744 -12.76 25.41 -2.30
C ILE A 744 -12.94 25.14 -0.81
N SER A 745 -13.67 24.08 -0.46
CA SER A 745 -13.81 23.69 0.95
C SER A 745 -12.48 23.15 1.51
N ARG A 746 -12.30 23.27 2.83
CA ARG A 746 -11.10 22.74 3.52
C ARG A 746 -10.89 21.25 3.31
N ASP A 747 -11.96 20.46 3.26
CA ASP A 747 -11.87 19.01 3.03
C ASP A 747 -11.41 18.69 1.61
N GLN A 748 -11.85 19.47 0.62
CA GLN A 748 -11.35 19.36 -0.76
C GLN A 748 -9.88 19.79 -0.84
N ALA A 749 -9.51 20.88 -0.15
CA ALA A 749 -8.12 21.34 -0.05
C ALA A 749 -7.20 20.32 0.64
N LYS A 750 -7.72 19.54 1.59
CA LYS A 750 -6.98 18.42 2.20
C LYS A 750 -6.57 17.39 1.14
N VAL A 751 -7.53 16.88 0.37
CA VAL A 751 -7.25 15.92 -0.72
C VAL A 751 -6.23 16.50 -1.72
N PHE A 752 -6.37 17.78 -2.03
CA PHE A 752 -5.48 18.49 -2.95
C PHE A 752 -4.05 18.65 -2.40
N ASN A 753 -3.88 19.02 -1.14
CA ASN A 753 -2.56 19.21 -0.53
C ASN A 753 -1.77 17.91 -0.49
N TYR A 754 -2.43 16.80 -0.10
CA TYR A 754 -1.78 15.50 -0.10
C TYR A 754 -1.31 15.12 -1.50
N SER A 755 -2.18 15.18 -2.52
CA SER A 755 -1.77 14.84 -3.88
C SER A 755 -0.59 15.70 -4.38
N ARG A 756 -0.57 16.98 -4.04
CA ARG A 756 0.48 17.94 -4.41
C ARG A 756 1.81 17.68 -3.71
N ILE A 757 1.81 17.39 -2.41
CA ILE A 757 3.03 17.06 -1.64
C ILE A 757 3.67 15.78 -2.19
N TYR A 758 2.87 14.82 -2.64
CA TYR A 758 3.35 13.62 -3.34
C TYR A 758 3.69 13.85 -4.83
N GLY A 759 4.06 15.07 -5.20
CA GLY A 759 4.59 15.39 -6.52
C GLY A 759 3.60 15.22 -7.67
N ALA A 760 2.29 15.30 -7.43
CA ALA A 760 1.32 15.42 -8.51
C ALA A 760 1.67 16.62 -9.41
N GLY A 761 1.60 16.43 -10.72
CA GLY A 761 1.87 17.48 -11.69
C GLY A 761 0.67 18.39 -11.95
N MET A 762 0.91 19.48 -12.68
CA MET A 762 -0.10 20.48 -13.06
C MET A 762 -1.37 19.86 -13.67
N ARG A 763 -1.21 18.89 -14.59
CA ARG A 763 -2.34 18.20 -15.24
C ARG A 763 -3.29 17.54 -14.25
N HIS A 764 -2.75 16.90 -13.20
CA HIS A 764 -3.56 16.22 -12.19
C HIS A 764 -4.31 17.24 -11.32
N ALA A 765 -3.65 18.33 -10.95
CA ALA A 765 -4.26 19.44 -10.23
C ALA A 765 -5.46 20.06 -10.97
N VAL A 766 -5.31 20.32 -12.27
CA VAL A 766 -6.38 20.85 -13.13
C VAL A 766 -7.57 19.89 -13.20
N LEU A 767 -7.30 18.60 -13.43
CA LEU A 767 -8.34 17.58 -13.44
C LEU A 767 -9.07 17.51 -12.09
N LEU A 768 -8.36 17.60 -10.97
CA LEU A 768 -8.95 17.54 -9.64
C LEU A 768 -9.84 18.77 -9.35
N LEU A 769 -9.44 19.96 -9.81
CA LEU A 769 -10.25 21.18 -9.72
C LEU A 769 -11.54 21.07 -10.55
N MET A 770 -11.44 20.59 -11.79
CA MET A 770 -12.59 20.37 -12.67
C MET A 770 -13.54 19.28 -12.11
N GLN A 771 -13.01 18.27 -11.42
CA GLN A 771 -13.84 17.29 -10.72
C GLN A 771 -14.53 17.89 -9.48
N ALA A 772 -13.85 18.80 -8.78
CA ALA A 772 -14.42 19.51 -7.64
C ALA A 772 -15.57 20.43 -8.06
N ASN A 773 -15.44 21.09 -9.21
CA ASN A 773 -16.46 21.96 -9.79
C ASN A 773 -16.64 21.68 -11.29
N ALA A 774 -17.72 20.96 -11.65
CA ALA A 774 -17.98 20.57 -13.03
C ALA A 774 -18.35 21.73 -13.97
N GLY A 775 -18.72 22.89 -13.41
CA GLY A 775 -18.92 24.12 -14.18
C GLY A 775 -17.63 24.94 -14.37
N MET A 776 -16.51 24.51 -13.78
CA MET A 776 -15.23 25.23 -13.90
C MET A 776 -14.61 25.04 -15.28
N LEU A 777 -14.19 26.14 -15.87
CA LEU A 777 -13.56 26.19 -17.17
C LEU A 777 -12.09 25.70 -17.11
N PRO A 778 -11.60 24.85 -18.04
CA PRO A 778 -10.21 24.40 -18.08
C PRO A 778 -9.14 25.50 -17.93
N GLU A 779 -9.27 26.66 -18.58
CA GLU A 779 -8.27 27.72 -18.41
C GLU A 779 -8.35 28.40 -17.05
N GLN A 780 -9.54 28.47 -16.43
CA GLN A 780 -9.68 28.94 -15.05
C GLN A 780 -9.04 27.94 -14.08
N ALA A 781 -9.26 26.64 -14.28
CA ALA A 781 -8.65 25.59 -13.50
C ALA A 781 -7.11 25.59 -13.66
N GLN A 782 -6.62 25.79 -14.88
CA GLN A 782 -5.19 25.96 -15.17
C GLN A 782 -4.61 27.19 -14.45
N ALA A 783 -5.26 28.35 -14.55
CA ALA A 783 -4.80 29.57 -13.91
C ALA A 783 -4.79 29.45 -12.37
N LEU A 784 -5.82 28.85 -11.77
CA LEU A 784 -5.88 28.58 -10.32
C LEU A 784 -4.78 27.60 -9.89
N ALA A 785 -4.56 26.53 -10.65
CA ALA A 785 -3.50 25.57 -10.38
C ALA A 785 -2.12 26.23 -10.48
N GLU A 786 -1.85 27.00 -11.54
CA GLU A 786 -0.61 27.77 -11.72
C GLU A 786 -0.37 28.74 -10.56
N GLN A 787 -1.39 29.50 -10.17
CA GLN A 787 -1.33 30.41 -9.03
C GLN A 787 -0.97 29.66 -7.74
N LEU A 788 -1.62 28.51 -7.49
CA LEU A 788 -1.34 27.70 -6.31
C LEU A 788 0.10 27.17 -6.31
N TYR A 789 0.57 26.56 -7.41
CA TYR A 789 1.94 26.05 -7.48
C TYR A 789 2.98 27.16 -7.33
N ALA A 790 2.72 28.34 -7.90
CA ALA A 790 3.60 29.49 -7.76
C ALA A 790 3.68 30.01 -6.31
N GLN A 791 2.56 30.03 -5.57
CA GLN A 791 2.54 30.47 -4.16
C GLN A 791 3.10 29.41 -3.20
N THR A 792 2.96 28.13 -3.54
CA THR A 792 3.35 27.03 -2.67
C THR A 792 4.71 26.44 -3.02
N LYS A 793 4.83 25.73 -4.14
CA LYS A 793 6.10 25.15 -4.60
C LYS A 793 7.11 26.24 -4.96
N GLY A 794 6.64 27.36 -5.50
CA GLY A 794 7.46 28.48 -5.93
C GLY A 794 7.75 28.47 -7.44
N LYS A 795 8.67 29.33 -7.86
CA LYS A 795 9.18 29.39 -9.25
C LYS A 795 10.39 28.48 -9.38
N ASN A 796 10.59 27.83 -10.53
CA ASN A 796 11.81 27.06 -10.79
C ASN A 796 12.84 27.92 -11.54
N THR A 797 14.12 27.78 -11.20
CA THR A 797 15.20 28.50 -11.91
C THR A 797 15.39 28.03 -13.35
N HIS A 798 14.99 26.80 -13.67
CA HIS A 798 15.18 26.10 -14.95
C HIS A 798 16.63 26.04 -15.45
N ARG A 799 17.59 26.42 -14.60
CA ARG A 799 18.99 26.67 -14.93
C ARG A 799 19.89 25.97 -13.93
N GLN A 800 20.94 25.30 -14.42
CA GLN A 800 21.91 24.59 -13.57
C GLN A 800 23.13 25.45 -13.21
N ASP A 801 23.35 26.59 -13.89
CA ASP A 801 24.50 27.45 -13.63
C ASP A 801 24.41 28.20 -12.29
N LEU A 802 23.21 28.28 -11.71
CA LEU A 802 22.93 28.90 -10.42
C LEU A 802 23.04 27.83 -9.33
N PHE A 803 24.00 28.00 -8.40
CA PHE A 803 24.24 27.04 -7.31
C PHE A 803 24.44 25.57 -7.75
N GLY A 804 24.81 25.33 -9.02
CA GLY A 804 25.13 24.00 -9.54
C GLY A 804 23.92 23.09 -9.80
N ARG A 805 22.67 23.57 -9.60
CA ARG A 805 21.46 22.77 -9.82
C ARG A 805 20.23 23.61 -10.12
N LYS A 806 19.19 22.98 -10.70
CA LYS A 806 17.85 23.57 -10.77
C LYS A 806 17.20 23.47 -9.39
N PHE A 807 16.42 24.47 -9.00
CA PHE A 807 15.75 24.50 -7.70
C PHE A 807 14.56 25.47 -7.71
N TRP A 808 13.68 25.31 -6.72
CA TRP A 808 12.48 26.09 -6.48
C TRP A 808 12.75 27.25 -5.53
N TYR A 809 12.12 28.40 -5.76
CA TYR A 809 12.30 29.59 -4.91
C TYR A 809 11.00 30.39 -4.75
N GLY A 810 10.88 31.09 -3.62
CA GLY A 810 9.83 32.08 -3.34
C GLY A 810 8.45 31.54 -2.97
N GLY A 811 8.29 30.22 -2.86
CA GLY A 811 7.05 29.59 -2.40
C GLY A 811 7.14 29.09 -0.95
N THR A 812 6.00 28.87 -0.31
CA THR A 812 5.92 28.38 1.09
C THR A 812 6.57 27.01 1.31
N GLU A 813 6.76 26.22 0.25
CA GLU A 813 7.24 24.84 0.28
C GLU A 813 8.55 24.66 -0.51
N SER A 814 9.11 25.74 -1.05
CA SER A 814 10.32 25.67 -1.88
C SER A 814 11.48 24.95 -1.17
N PHE A 815 11.68 25.23 0.11
CA PHE A 815 12.70 24.57 0.93
C PHE A 815 12.51 23.05 1.01
N VAL A 816 11.29 22.60 1.27
CA VAL A 816 10.95 21.17 1.39
C VAL A 816 11.16 20.47 0.06
N PHE A 817 10.61 21.00 -1.03
CA PHE A 817 10.76 20.39 -2.35
C PHE A 817 12.22 20.34 -2.80
N ASN A 818 13.01 21.38 -2.55
CA ASN A 818 14.43 21.36 -2.87
C ASN A 818 15.17 20.26 -2.09
N LYS A 819 14.82 20.05 -0.82
CA LYS A 819 15.46 19.01 0.00
C LYS A 819 15.01 17.60 -0.39
N LEU A 820 13.72 17.41 -0.65
CA LEU A 820 13.20 16.13 -1.16
C LEU A 820 13.79 15.79 -2.53
N GLU A 821 13.85 16.76 -3.45
CA GLU A 821 14.48 16.58 -4.77
C GLU A 821 15.98 16.30 -4.64
N GLU A 822 16.69 16.91 -3.68
CA GLU A 822 18.10 16.62 -3.40
C GLU A 822 18.33 15.17 -2.99
N ILE A 823 17.56 14.67 -2.00
CA ILE A 823 17.66 13.29 -1.53
C ILE A 823 17.27 12.35 -2.67
N ALA A 824 16.16 12.63 -3.36
CA ALA A 824 15.69 11.85 -4.48
C ALA A 824 16.67 11.84 -5.67
N LEU A 825 17.47 12.89 -5.88
CA LEU A 825 18.45 12.96 -6.97
C LEU A 825 19.84 12.40 -6.60
N SER A 826 20.07 12.11 -5.32
CA SER A 826 21.32 11.52 -4.86
C SER A 826 21.55 10.13 -5.50
N ASP A 827 22.82 9.72 -5.56
CA ASP A 827 23.21 8.44 -6.14
C ASP A 827 22.79 7.28 -5.23
N SER A 828 22.80 7.49 -3.91
CA SER A 828 22.29 6.54 -2.90
C SER A 828 21.25 7.21 -1.99
N PRO A 829 19.98 7.35 -2.43
CA PRO A 829 18.92 7.92 -1.62
C PRO A 829 18.66 7.08 -0.37
N ARG A 830 18.63 7.75 0.79
CA ARG A 830 18.39 7.12 2.10
C ARG A 830 17.36 7.92 2.88
N THR A 831 16.60 7.23 3.72
CA THR A 831 15.73 7.88 4.71
C THR A 831 16.57 8.54 5.82
N PRO A 832 16.13 9.68 6.37
CA PRO A 832 16.94 10.45 7.32
C PRO A 832 17.01 9.81 8.71
N ALA A 833 16.00 9.04 9.13
CA ALA A 833 15.97 8.44 10.47
C ALA A 833 16.80 7.15 10.50
N LEU A 834 16.40 6.12 9.75
CA LEU A 834 17.03 4.79 9.81
C LEU A 834 18.07 4.52 8.70
N GLY A 835 18.25 5.43 7.75
CA GLY A 835 19.24 5.27 6.68
C GLY A 835 18.88 4.18 5.65
N CYS A 836 17.60 3.82 5.55
CA CYS A 836 17.10 2.80 4.63
C CYS A 836 17.16 3.30 3.19
N GLY A 837 17.76 2.51 2.30
CA GLY A 837 17.96 2.88 0.90
C GLY A 837 16.78 2.52 -0.01
N ILE A 838 16.70 3.19 -1.15
CA ILE A 838 15.72 2.88 -2.20
C ILE A 838 16.07 1.57 -2.92
N THR A 839 15.07 0.87 -3.47
CA THR A 839 15.24 -0.31 -4.33
C THR A 839 16.22 -0.06 -5.47
N HIS A 840 16.97 -1.09 -5.88
CA HIS A 840 17.89 -1.05 -7.03
C HIS A 840 17.15 -0.59 -8.30
N ALA A 841 15.90 -1.04 -8.51
CA ALA A 841 15.10 -0.67 -9.67
C ALA A 841 14.81 0.84 -9.81
N LEU A 842 14.96 1.62 -8.74
CA LEU A 842 14.77 3.08 -8.74
C LEU A 842 16.07 3.84 -8.36
N SER A 843 17.18 3.13 -8.29
CA SER A 843 18.50 3.74 -8.08
C SER A 843 18.97 4.40 -9.37
N LYS A 844 19.57 5.59 -9.24
CA LYS A 844 19.96 6.43 -10.38
C LYS A 844 20.96 5.73 -11.32
N GLU A 845 21.80 4.87 -10.76
CA GLU A 845 22.80 4.06 -11.46
C GLU A 845 22.20 3.22 -12.61
N TYR A 846 21.01 2.65 -12.41
CA TYR A 846 20.41 1.70 -13.37
C TYR A 846 19.28 2.30 -14.21
N LEU A 847 18.98 3.59 -14.02
CA LEU A 847 17.97 4.30 -14.80
C LEU A 847 18.62 4.95 -16.04
N PRO A 848 18.02 4.84 -17.24
CA PRO A 848 18.65 5.40 -18.44
C PRO A 848 18.87 6.92 -18.35
N PRO A 849 19.94 7.47 -18.97
CA PRO A 849 20.21 8.91 -18.99
C PRO A 849 19.02 9.69 -19.57
N GLY A 850 18.47 10.64 -18.81
CA GLY A 850 17.28 11.41 -19.22
C GLY A 850 15.94 10.72 -18.92
N PHE A 851 15.92 9.41 -18.63
CA PHE A 851 14.72 8.64 -18.24
C PHE A 851 14.44 8.73 -16.73
N GLY A 852 15.45 9.07 -15.93
CA GLY A 852 15.32 9.32 -14.48
C GLY A 852 14.40 10.50 -14.11
N THR A 853 14.04 11.38 -15.07
CA THR A 853 13.02 12.42 -14.85
C THR A 853 11.61 11.87 -14.78
N ASP A 854 11.31 10.78 -15.49
CA ASP A 854 9.96 10.21 -15.58
C ASP A 854 9.53 9.53 -14.27
N TYR A 855 10.50 9.09 -13.47
CA TYR A 855 10.28 8.48 -12.15
C TYR A 855 10.60 9.40 -10.98
N MET A 856 10.91 10.69 -11.23
CA MET A 856 11.23 11.65 -10.17
C MET A 856 10.13 11.74 -9.12
N THR A 857 8.87 11.80 -9.55
CA THR A 857 7.71 11.78 -8.65
C THR A 857 7.69 10.52 -7.78
N SER A 858 8.04 9.36 -8.33
CA SER A 858 8.10 8.11 -7.55
C SER A 858 9.23 8.13 -6.52
N ARG A 859 10.39 8.68 -6.86
CA ARG A 859 11.54 8.81 -5.95
C ARG A 859 11.27 9.83 -4.82
N ILE A 860 10.64 10.97 -5.13
CA ILE A 860 10.21 11.95 -4.12
C ILE A 860 9.19 11.33 -3.15
N ASN A 861 8.19 10.63 -3.69
CA ASN A 861 7.18 9.93 -2.87
C ASN A 861 7.80 8.87 -1.99
N TRP A 862 8.83 8.18 -2.50
CA TRP A 862 9.58 7.21 -1.73
C TRP A 862 10.26 7.84 -0.52
N VAL A 863 10.90 9.01 -0.63
CA VAL A 863 11.58 9.66 0.51
C VAL A 863 10.62 9.85 1.68
N VAL A 864 9.41 10.37 1.42
CA VAL A 864 8.42 10.64 2.46
C VAL A 864 7.80 9.36 3.00
N GLN A 865 7.27 8.49 2.13
CA GLN A 865 6.56 7.28 2.56
C GLN A 865 7.48 6.26 3.24
N SER A 866 8.70 6.10 2.74
CA SER A 866 9.71 5.24 3.35
C SER A 866 10.13 5.80 4.71
N SER A 867 10.17 7.13 4.89
CA SER A 867 10.41 7.73 6.20
C SER A 867 9.23 7.53 7.17
N GLY A 868 7.99 7.48 6.69
CA GLY A 868 6.84 7.06 7.51
C GLY A 868 6.96 5.61 8.00
N VAL A 869 7.49 4.70 7.17
CA VAL A 869 7.78 3.32 7.61
C VAL A 869 8.86 3.27 8.69
N ASP A 870 9.89 4.12 8.60
CA ASP A 870 10.89 4.26 9.66
C ASP A 870 10.25 4.68 10.99
N TYR A 871 9.34 5.65 10.94
CA TYR A 871 8.58 6.12 12.09
C TYR A 871 7.76 4.99 12.73
N LEU A 872 7.04 4.22 11.92
CA LEU A 872 6.28 3.06 12.39
C LEU A 872 7.17 2.03 13.07
N HIS A 873 8.32 1.68 12.48
CA HIS A 873 9.26 0.73 13.09
C HIS A 873 9.82 1.24 14.42
N LEU A 874 10.14 2.54 14.51
CA LEU A 874 10.61 3.17 15.76
C LEU A 874 9.55 3.10 16.85
N LEU A 875 8.28 3.38 16.53
CA LEU A 875 7.15 3.23 17.45
C LEU A 875 6.99 1.79 17.94
N ILE A 876 6.92 0.83 17.01
CA ILE A 876 6.70 -0.58 17.32
C ILE A 876 7.83 -1.14 18.19
N VAL A 877 9.09 -0.85 17.85
CA VAL A 877 10.25 -1.32 18.61
C VAL A 877 10.34 -0.66 19.98
N SER A 878 10.02 0.64 20.09
CA SER A 878 9.93 1.32 21.39
C SER A 878 8.87 0.68 22.27
N MET A 879 7.68 0.43 21.72
CA MET A 879 6.61 -0.24 22.44
C MET A 879 7.01 -1.66 22.87
N ALA A 880 7.63 -2.44 21.98
CA ALA A 880 8.13 -3.78 22.32
C ALA A 880 9.13 -3.72 23.49
N HIS A 881 10.05 -2.74 23.47
CA HIS A 881 11.01 -2.52 24.55
C HIS A 881 10.31 -2.16 25.88
N LEU A 882 9.38 -1.20 25.85
CA LEU A 882 8.66 -0.75 27.04
C LEU A 882 7.76 -1.84 27.62
N ILE A 883 7.06 -2.59 26.77
CA ILE A 883 6.22 -3.72 27.16
C ILE A 883 7.05 -4.78 27.89
N ASP A 884 8.19 -5.19 27.32
CA ASP A 884 9.04 -6.20 27.95
C ASP A 884 9.69 -5.69 29.23
N LYS A 885 10.25 -4.47 29.22
CA LYS A 885 10.97 -3.89 30.38
C LYS A 885 10.06 -3.72 31.58
N TYR A 886 8.86 -3.19 31.37
CA TYR A 886 7.93 -2.87 32.44
C TYR A 886 6.89 -3.96 32.69
N LYS A 887 6.93 -5.08 31.95
CA LYS A 887 5.97 -6.19 32.06
C LYS A 887 4.53 -5.69 31.93
N ILE A 888 4.27 -4.97 30.84
CA ILE A 888 2.93 -4.54 30.44
C ILE A 888 2.31 -5.71 29.66
N ASN A 889 1.15 -6.21 30.08
CA ASN A 889 0.46 -7.28 29.39
C ASN A 889 -0.24 -6.73 28.14
N ALA A 890 0.52 -6.61 27.05
CA ALA A 890 0.07 -6.09 25.78
C ALA A 890 0.65 -6.91 24.62
N ARG A 891 -0.15 -7.07 23.55
CA ARG A 891 0.29 -7.69 22.31
C ARG A 891 -0.06 -6.82 21.10
N TYR A 892 0.88 -6.72 20.17
CA TYR A 892 0.69 -5.99 18.91
C TYR A 892 -0.47 -6.60 18.12
N LEU A 893 -1.50 -5.78 17.85
CA LEU A 893 -2.70 -6.21 17.16
C LEU A 893 -2.51 -6.02 15.65
N ILE A 894 -2.42 -4.76 15.20
CA ILE A 894 -2.22 -4.40 13.80
C ILE A 894 -1.77 -2.94 13.69
N SER A 895 -1.16 -2.60 12.56
CA SER A 895 -0.98 -1.22 12.10
C SER A 895 -1.68 -1.04 10.76
N VAL A 896 -2.47 0.03 10.65
CA VAL A 896 -3.23 0.38 9.45
C VAL A 896 -2.95 1.84 9.10
N HIS A 897 -2.22 2.07 8.02
CA HIS A 897 -1.72 3.40 7.66
C HIS A 897 -0.81 3.97 8.76
N ASP A 898 -1.23 5.04 9.41
CA ASP A 898 -0.63 5.77 10.54
C ASP A 898 -1.24 5.39 11.89
N GLU A 899 -2.19 4.44 11.90
CA GLU A 899 -2.81 3.90 13.12
C GLU A 899 -1.98 2.71 13.64
N LEU A 900 -1.72 2.69 14.95
CA LEU A 900 -1.08 1.58 15.66
C LEU A 900 -1.98 1.11 16.80
N ARG A 901 -2.21 -0.20 16.92
CA ARG A 901 -3.15 -0.79 17.89
C ARG A 901 -2.56 -2.02 18.59
N TYR A 902 -2.85 -2.14 19.89
CA TYR A 902 -2.45 -3.24 20.76
C TYR A 902 -3.66 -3.79 21.49
N LEU A 903 -3.71 -5.10 21.70
CA LEU A 903 -4.61 -5.69 22.69
C LEU A 903 -3.91 -5.69 24.05
N VAL A 904 -4.53 -5.13 25.07
CA VAL A 904 -3.91 -4.91 26.38
C VAL A 904 -4.86 -5.40 27.48
N ALA A 905 -4.32 -6.04 28.51
CA ALA A 905 -5.12 -6.36 29.68
C ALA A 905 -5.67 -5.07 30.33
N ASP A 906 -6.90 -5.11 30.83
CA ASP A 906 -7.59 -3.93 31.37
C ASP A 906 -6.82 -3.28 32.55
N GLU A 907 -6.08 -4.08 33.32
CA GLU A 907 -5.21 -3.61 34.40
C GLU A 907 -4.02 -2.75 33.92
N ASP A 908 -3.63 -2.90 32.66
CA ASP A 908 -2.44 -2.27 32.07
C ASP A 908 -2.78 -1.24 30.99
N LYS A 909 -4.06 -1.01 30.67
CA LYS A 909 -4.50 -0.14 29.58
C LYS A 909 -3.92 1.28 29.64
N TYR A 910 -3.86 1.88 30.84
CA TYR A 910 -3.29 3.23 31.02
C TYR A 910 -1.76 3.23 30.97
N ARG A 911 -1.10 2.18 31.49
CA ARG A 911 0.37 1.99 31.39
C ARG A 911 0.79 1.84 29.92
N ALA A 912 0.05 1.06 29.14
CA ALA A 912 0.26 0.91 27.71
C ALA A 912 0.01 2.23 26.95
N ALA A 913 -1.02 2.98 27.32
CA ALA A 913 -1.29 4.29 26.71
C ALA A 913 -0.17 5.30 26.98
N LEU A 914 0.36 5.35 28.21
CA LEU A 914 1.52 6.18 28.55
C LEU A 914 2.79 5.69 27.82
N ALA A 915 3.01 4.38 27.72
CA ALA A 915 4.13 3.82 26.97
C ALA A 915 4.07 4.24 25.49
N LEU A 916 2.87 4.28 24.90
CA LEU A 916 2.67 4.72 23.52
C LEU A 916 2.99 6.21 23.35
N GLN A 917 2.57 7.05 24.30
CA GLN A 917 2.95 8.47 24.31
C GLN A 917 4.48 8.66 24.38
N ILE A 918 5.17 7.91 25.25
CA ILE A 918 6.63 7.94 25.38
C ILE A 918 7.30 7.45 24.08
N ALA A 919 6.80 6.37 23.48
CA ALA A 919 7.31 5.83 22.23
C ALA A 919 7.25 6.88 21.10
N ASN A 920 6.14 7.62 20.99
CA ASN A 920 6.00 8.70 20.01
C ASN A 920 6.98 9.86 20.28
N LEU A 921 7.12 10.26 21.53
CA LEU A 921 8.07 11.29 21.94
C LEU A 921 9.50 10.91 21.54
N TRP A 922 9.93 9.68 21.85
CA TRP A 922 11.25 9.17 21.46
C TRP A 922 11.43 9.13 19.95
N THR A 923 10.44 8.61 19.21
CA THR A 923 10.49 8.54 17.74
C THR A 923 10.67 9.93 17.14
N ARG A 924 9.86 10.92 17.54
CA ARG A 924 9.97 12.27 16.99
C ARG A 924 11.28 12.96 17.39
N CYS A 925 11.75 12.74 18.61
CA CYS A 925 13.04 13.27 19.03
C CYS A 925 14.20 12.63 18.26
N LEU A 926 14.15 11.34 17.90
CA LEU A 926 15.19 10.73 17.06
C LEU A 926 15.21 11.37 15.66
N PHE A 927 14.06 11.62 15.04
CA PHE A 927 14.00 12.34 13.77
C PHE A 927 14.63 13.72 13.88
N ALA A 928 14.30 14.49 14.91
CA ALA A 928 14.92 15.80 15.16
C ALA A 928 16.44 15.67 15.36
N TYR A 929 16.89 14.70 16.16
CA TYR A 929 18.30 14.43 16.43
C TYR A 929 19.08 14.08 15.15
N ARG A 930 18.57 13.16 14.33
CA ARG A 930 19.21 12.73 13.06
C ARG A 930 19.22 13.84 12.00
N LEU A 931 18.32 14.81 12.13
CA LEU A 931 18.27 16.02 11.30
C LEU A 931 19.09 17.20 11.88
N GLY A 932 19.86 16.96 12.95
CA GLY A 932 20.77 17.95 13.53
C GLY A 932 20.05 19.03 14.35
N MET A 933 18.93 18.70 14.99
CA MET A 933 18.17 19.57 15.88
C MET A 933 18.17 18.99 17.30
N GLY A 934 18.59 19.81 18.27
CA GLY A 934 18.83 19.39 19.66
C GLY A 934 17.63 19.57 20.59
N ASP A 935 16.43 19.69 20.04
CA ASP A 935 15.18 19.86 20.79
C ASP A 935 13.99 19.49 19.89
N LEU A 936 12.78 19.40 20.46
CA LEU A 936 11.53 19.09 19.75
C LEU A 936 10.43 20.09 20.15
N PRO A 937 9.55 20.52 19.22
CA PRO A 937 8.37 21.28 19.58
C PRO A 937 7.40 20.45 20.44
N GLN A 938 6.86 21.04 21.51
CA GLN A 938 5.99 20.33 22.43
C GLN A 938 4.69 19.87 21.76
N GLY A 939 4.15 20.66 20.83
CA GLY A 939 2.88 20.37 20.14
C GLY A 939 2.88 19.09 19.30
N VAL A 940 4.06 18.58 18.94
CA VAL A 940 4.18 17.30 18.23
C VAL A 940 4.67 16.16 19.13
N GLY A 941 5.24 16.45 20.31
CA GLY A 941 5.89 15.45 21.16
C GLY A 941 4.97 14.31 21.61
N PHE A 942 3.66 14.58 21.73
CA PHE A 942 2.65 13.63 22.19
C PHE A 942 1.55 13.48 21.14
N PHE A 943 0.92 12.31 21.11
CA PHE A 943 -0.33 12.14 20.36
C PHE A 943 -1.38 13.10 20.88
N SER A 944 -2.25 13.60 19.98
CA SER A 944 -3.44 14.36 20.36
C SER A 944 -4.26 13.59 21.40
N SER A 945 -4.38 12.28 21.21
CA SER A 945 -4.95 11.36 22.17
C SER A 945 -4.50 9.92 21.92
N VAL A 946 -4.56 9.09 22.96
CA VAL A 946 -4.50 7.64 22.87
C VAL A 946 -5.87 7.09 23.18
N ASP A 947 -6.36 6.24 22.28
CA ASP A 947 -7.66 5.59 22.34
C ASP A 947 -7.57 4.31 23.18
N VAL A 948 -8.56 4.10 24.04
CA VAL A 948 -8.78 2.89 24.83
C VAL A 948 -10.22 2.47 24.62
N ASP A 949 -10.43 1.33 23.96
CA ASP A 949 -11.74 0.91 23.48
C ASP A 949 -11.93 -0.61 23.57
N LYS A 950 -13.18 -1.08 23.58
CA LYS A 950 -13.49 -2.51 23.45
C LYS A 950 -13.57 -2.95 21.98
N VAL A 951 -13.48 -2.02 21.04
CA VAL A 951 -13.69 -2.27 19.61
C VAL A 951 -12.65 -1.51 18.78
N LEU A 952 -12.22 -2.07 17.67
CA LEU A 952 -11.33 -1.34 16.75
C LEU A 952 -12.15 -0.37 15.90
N ARG A 953 -11.92 0.93 16.07
CA ARG A 953 -12.48 1.99 15.22
C ARG A 953 -11.53 3.18 15.18
N LYS A 954 -11.79 4.11 14.27
CA LYS A 954 -10.93 5.28 14.07
C LYS A 954 -10.98 6.23 15.26
N GLU A 955 -12.18 6.58 15.70
CA GLU A 955 -12.42 7.51 16.80
C GLU A 955 -13.33 6.80 17.80
N VAL A 956 -13.00 6.86 19.09
CA VAL A 956 -13.70 6.12 20.15
C VAL A 956 -15.13 6.56 20.36
N ASP A 957 -15.52 7.75 19.93
CA ASP A 957 -16.89 8.26 20.03
C ASP A 957 -17.74 7.94 18.80
N MET A 958 -17.14 7.36 17.75
CA MET A 958 -17.85 7.01 16.53
C MET A 958 -18.84 5.87 16.80
N PRO A 959 -20.15 6.07 16.64
CA PRO A 959 -21.15 5.06 17.00
C PRO A 959 -21.22 3.89 16.02
N CYS A 960 -20.44 3.92 14.93
CA CYS A 960 -20.38 2.90 13.88
C CYS A 960 -21.74 2.47 13.29
N VAL A 961 -22.71 3.39 13.26
CA VAL A 961 -24.03 3.13 12.66
C VAL A 961 -23.93 3.11 11.14
N THR A 962 -24.38 2.01 10.53
CA THR A 962 -24.43 1.78 9.08
C THR A 962 -25.76 1.10 8.70
N PRO A 963 -26.07 0.94 7.40
CA PRO A 963 -27.30 0.25 6.99
C PRO A 963 -27.37 -1.23 7.44
N SER A 964 -26.23 -1.88 7.68
CA SER A 964 -26.14 -3.26 8.17
C SER A 964 -25.96 -3.38 9.68
N GLN A 965 -25.54 -2.30 10.35
CA GLN A 965 -25.41 -2.19 11.81
C GLN A 965 -26.16 -0.94 12.30
N PRO A 966 -27.46 -1.03 12.60
CA PRO A 966 -28.25 0.13 13.03
C PRO A 966 -28.02 0.50 14.50
N HIS A 967 -27.55 -0.45 15.32
CA HIS A 967 -27.35 -0.25 16.75
C HIS A 967 -26.01 0.45 17.03
N PRO A 968 -26.03 1.61 17.71
CA PRO A 968 -24.80 2.36 17.99
C PRO A 968 -23.93 1.63 18.99
N ILE A 969 -22.62 1.63 18.74
CA ILE A 969 -21.62 1.10 19.67
C ILE A 969 -21.32 2.17 20.73
N PRO A 970 -21.32 1.84 22.04
CA PRO A 970 -20.96 2.76 23.11
C PRO A 970 -19.57 3.38 22.90
N PRO A 971 -19.32 4.62 23.36
CA PRO A 971 -18.03 5.27 23.19
C PRO A 971 -16.95 4.67 24.12
N GLY A 972 -15.69 4.68 23.66
CA GLY A 972 -14.51 4.37 24.46
C GLY A 972 -13.92 5.59 25.18
N GLU A 973 -12.70 5.45 25.71
CA GLU A 973 -11.93 6.56 26.32
C GLU A 973 -10.89 7.09 25.32
N SER A 974 -10.79 8.41 25.17
CA SER A 974 -9.72 9.08 24.41
C SER A 974 -8.94 9.99 25.35
N LEU A 975 -7.65 9.73 25.51
CA LEU A 975 -6.84 10.30 26.59
C LEU A 975 -5.62 11.03 26.02
N ASN A 976 -5.56 12.35 26.22
CA ASN A 976 -4.34 13.11 25.97
C ASN A 976 -3.30 12.87 27.09
N ILE A 977 -2.09 13.40 26.93
CA ILE A 977 -1.01 13.17 27.90
C ILE A 977 -1.33 13.72 29.29
N GLN A 978 -2.01 14.87 29.40
CA GLN A 978 -2.39 15.45 30.69
C GLN A 978 -3.42 14.58 31.41
N ALA A 979 -4.46 14.12 30.72
CA ALA A 979 -5.47 13.22 31.28
C ALA A 979 -4.86 11.87 31.72
N LEU A 980 -3.83 11.38 31.01
CA LEU A 980 -3.10 10.18 31.42
C LEU A 980 -2.28 10.40 32.69
N ILE A 981 -1.55 11.51 32.78
CA ILE A 981 -0.76 11.86 33.98
C ILE A 981 -1.69 12.06 35.19
N GLU A 982 -2.85 12.67 35.02
CA GLU A 982 -3.84 12.84 36.09
C GLU A 982 -4.45 11.51 36.55
N LYS A 983 -4.67 10.56 35.62
CA LYS A 983 -5.17 9.21 35.95
C LYS A 983 -4.12 8.32 36.61
N MET A 984 -2.85 8.52 36.29
CA MET A 984 -1.74 7.72 36.77
C MET A 984 -0.96 8.52 37.80
N ASP A 985 -1.30 8.38 39.08
CA ASP A 985 -0.67 9.08 40.22
C ASP A 985 0.87 8.87 40.24
N GLY A 986 1.61 9.79 39.57
CA GLY A 986 3.07 9.72 39.38
C GLY A 986 3.60 9.30 38.00
N ALA A 987 2.72 9.06 37.01
CA ALA A 987 3.07 8.77 35.60
C ALA A 987 4.17 7.70 35.42
N SER A 988 4.13 6.63 36.22
CA SER A 988 5.08 5.52 36.13
C SER A 988 4.56 4.38 35.25
N LEU A 989 5.46 3.79 34.47
CA LEU A 989 5.18 2.54 33.75
C LEU A 989 5.28 1.31 34.64
N TRP A 990 5.82 1.37 35.86
CA TRP A 990 5.82 0.25 36.79
C TRP A 990 4.44 0.02 37.41
N LYS A 991 4.04 -1.24 37.58
CA LYS A 991 2.72 -1.61 38.16
C LYS A 991 2.54 -1.10 39.60
N ASP A 992 3.64 -0.96 40.35
CA ASP A 992 3.67 -0.49 41.74
C ASP A 992 3.82 1.04 41.86
N GLY A 993 3.87 1.77 40.73
CA GLY A 993 3.99 3.23 40.72
C GLY A 993 5.38 3.77 41.07
N ARG A 994 6.40 2.91 41.29
CA ARG A 994 7.74 3.38 41.66
C ARG A 994 8.38 4.22 40.55
N PRO A 995 9.33 5.13 40.86
CA PRO A 995 10.02 5.93 39.84
C PRO A 995 10.74 5.08 38.78
N MET A 996 10.73 5.55 37.53
CA MET A 996 11.45 4.91 36.41
C MET A 996 12.93 5.32 36.40
N THR A 997 13.66 5.04 37.49
CA THR A 997 15.09 5.39 37.61
C THR A 997 15.99 4.42 36.84
N VAL A 998 17.25 4.81 36.67
CA VAL A 998 18.32 4.00 36.08
C VAL A 998 18.61 2.81 37.01
N ASP A 999 18.27 1.60 36.58
CA ASP A 999 18.93 0.40 37.13
C ASP A 999 20.43 0.53 36.79
N SER A 1000 21.31 0.27 37.76
CA SER A 1000 22.77 0.52 37.69
C SER A 1000 23.54 -0.19 36.57
N ASP A 1001 22.85 -0.87 35.67
CA ASP A 1001 23.45 -1.62 34.58
C ASP A 1001 23.62 -0.69 33.37
N ALA A 1002 24.86 -0.26 33.14
CA ALA A 1002 25.26 0.23 31.83
C ALA A 1002 24.77 -0.79 30.77
N PRO A 1003 24.23 -0.34 29.62
CA PRO A 1003 23.78 -1.27 28.60
C PRO A 1003 24.92 -2.25 28.31
N PRO A 1004 24.63 -3.57 28.30
CA PRO A 1004 25.62 -4.56 27.92
C PRO A 1004 26.37 -4.10 26.66
N ALA A 1005 27.71 -4.16 26.68
CA ALA A 1005 28.55 -3.58 25.62
C ALA A 1005 28.19 -4.16 24.23
N ASP A 1006 27.73 -5.40 24.21
CA ASP A 1006 27.21 -6.11 23.04
C ASP A 1006 25.90 -5.53 22.50
N LEU A 1007 25.23 -4.55 23.10
CA LEU A 1007 24.07 -3.91 22.47
C LEU A 1007 24.46 -2.84 21.46
N LEU A 1008 25.71 -2.33 21.53
CA LEU A 1008 26.21 -1.29 20.64
C LEU A 1008 27.20 -1.80 19.58
N ASP A 1009 27.49 -3.11 19.48
CA ASP A 1009 28.34 -3.55 18.36
C ASP A 1009 27.70 -3.21 17.00
N GLY A 1010 28.56 -2.85 16.06
CA GLY A 1010 28.17 -2.39 14.73
C GLY A 1010 27.51 -1.00 14.72
N TYR A 1011 27.38 -0.32 15.86
CA TYR A 1011 26.93 1.07 15.90
C TYR A 1011 27.92 1.98 15.18
N GLN A 1012 27.39 2.85 14.33
CA GLN A 1012 28.15 3.90 13.66
C GLN A 1012 27.47 5.23 13.93
N GLU A 1013 28.24 6.19 14.43
CA GLU A 1013 27.72 7.53 14.70
C GLU A 1013 27.33 8.22 13.39
N PRO A 1014 26.08 8.71 13.26
CA PRO A 1014 25.63 9.37 12.04
C PRO A 1014 26.20 10.78 11.89
N ASP A 1015 26.36 11.21 10.64
CA ASP A 1015 26.48 12.63 10.33
C ASP A 1015 25.09 13.31 10.36
N CYS A 1016 24.70 13.82 11.52
CA CYS A 1016 23.44 14.54 11.69
C CYS A 1016 23.40 15.92 11.01
N LEU A 1017 24.52 16.45 10.52
CA LEU A 1017 24.60 17.78 9.91
C LEU A 1017 24.53 17.75 8.39
N VAL A 1018 24.46 16.56 7.77
CA VAL A 1018 24.33 16.36 6.32
C VAL A 1018 23.16 17.13 5.68
N HIS A 1019 22.13 17.43 6.47
CA HIS A 1019 20.95 18.15 5.99
C HIS A 1019 21.01 19.68 6.16
N ARG A 1020 21.99 20.21 6.92
CA ARG A 1020 22.21 21.65 7.09
C ARG A 1020 22.56 22.31 5.76
N ALA A 1021 22.03 23.51 5.52
CA ALA A 1021 22.44 24.31 4.37
C ALA A 1021 23.92 24.70 4.44
N SER A 1022 24.60 24.60 3.29
CA SER A 1022 26.03 24.91 3.16
C SER A 1022 26.36 26.41 3.27
N SER A 1023 25.39 27.31 3.08
CA SER A 1023 25.59 28.75 3.24
C SER A 1023 24.28 29.54 3.39
N ALA A 1024 24.36 30.71 4.02
CA ALA A 1024 23.24 31.65 4.11
C ALA A 1024 22.76 32.14 2.73
N ALA A 1025 23.69 32.28 1.77
CA ALA A 1025 23.37 32.67 0.39
C ALA A 1025 22.46 31.63 -0.30
N TRP A 1026 22.67 30.34 0.00
CA TRP A 1026 21.81 29.28 -0.52
C TRP A 1026 20.40 29.33 0.07
N LEU A 1027 20.26 29.54 1.38
CA LEU A 1027 18.95 29.71 2.02
C LEU A 1027 18.23 30.95 1.49
N ARG A 1028 18.94 32.06 1.35
CA ARG A 1028 18.38 33.30 0.82
C ARG A 1028 17.89 33.14 -0.63
N ALA A 1029 18.64 32.40 -1.45
CA ALA A 1029 18.26 32.14 -2.83
C ALA A 1029 16.96 31.31 -2.95
N GLN A 1030 16.65 30.47 -1.97
CA GLN A 1030 15.38 29.73 -1.90
C GLN A 1030 14.23 30.60 -1.39
N ALA A 1031 14.49 31.53 -0.47
CA ALA A 1031 13.47 32.41 0.13
C ALA A 1031 13.00 33.54 -0.80
N THR A 1032 13.91 34.14 -1.58
CA THR A 1032 13.60 35.29 -2.43
C THR A 1032 12.56 34.95 -3.50
N THR A 1033 11.83 35.95 -3.99
CA THR A 1033 10.91 35.86 -5.14
C THR A 1033 11.55 36.35 -6.44
N GLU A 1034 12.77 36.90 -6.37
CA GLU A 1034 13.44 37.62 -7.47
C GLU A 1034 14.65 36.86 -8.03
N LEU A 1035 14.59 36.54 -9.33
CA LEU A 1035 15.67 35.80 -10.00
C LEU A 1035 16.97 36.61 -10.13
N SER A 1036 16.87 37.94 -10.13
CA SER A 1036 18.03 38.85 -10.16
C SER A 1036 18.88 38.73 -8.90
N GLU A 1037 18.26 38.64 -7.72
CA GLU A 1037 18.92 38.43 -6.43
C GLU A 1037 19.64 37.07 -6.40
N ILE A 1038 18.98 36.01 -6.88
CA ILE A 1038 19.58 34.66 -6.99
C ILE A 1038 20.87 34.67 -7.81
N LYS A 1039 20.89 35.40 -8.94
CA LYS A 1039 22.09 35.52 -9.78
C LYS A 1039 23.24 36.19 -9.03
N LEU A 1040 22.96 37.21 -8.23
CA LEU A 1040 23.96 37.92 -7.43
C LEU A 1040 24.51 37.01 -6.31
N LEU A 1041 23.63 36.34 -5.58
CA LEU A 1041 23.98 35.40 -4.52
C LEU A 1041 24.82 34.23 -5.05
N SER A 1042 24.46 33.68 -6.22
CA SER A 1042 25.22 32.59 -6.83
C SER A 1042 26.63 33.01 -7.25
N ARG A 1043 26.82 34.26 -7.71
CA ARG A 1043 28.16 34.80 -8.03
C ARG A 1043 29.00 34.96 -6.77
N ALA A 1044 28.43 35.52 -5.71
CA ALA A 1044 29.11 35.67 -4.42
C ALA A 1044 29.52 34.30 -3.83
N HIS A 1045 28.63 33.31 -3.92
CA HIS A 1045 28.91 31.95 -3.47
C HIS A 1045 30.08 31.30 -4.23
N LYS A 1046 30.17 31.47 -5.55
CA LYS A 1046 31.29 30.98 -6.38
C LYS A 1046 32.62 31.67 -6.06
N GLN A 1047 32.59 32.95 -5.69
CA GLN A 1047 33.80 33.68 -5.29
C GLN A 1047 34.34 33.23 -3.93
N LEU A 1048 33.45 32.89 -2.99
CA LEU A 1048 33.82 32.35 -1.68
C LEU A 1048 34.37 30.91 -1.78
N SER A 1049 33.82 30.08 -2.66
CA SER A 1049 34.27 28.68 -2.83
C SER A 1049 35.60 28.52 -3.59
N THR A 1050 36.08 29.56 -4.28
CA THR A 1050 37.33 29.55 -5.05
C THR A 1050 38.51 30.22 -4.33
N GLY A 1051 38.35 30.58 -3.04
CA GLY A 1051 39.32 31.34 -2.24
C GLY A 1051 40.56 30.58 -1.71
N GLY A 1052 40.80 29.33 -2.12
CA GLY A 1052 42.02 28.58 -1.79
C GLY A 1052 43.08 28.69 -2.90
N GLN A 1053 44.05 29.58 -2.72
CA GLN A 1053 45.26 29.85 -3.53
C GLN A 1053 45.07 30.12 -5.05
N PRO A 1054 45.45 31.32 -5.55
CA PRO A 1054 45.56 31.56 -6.98
C PRO A 1054 46.88 30.96 -7.51
N ALA A 1055 46.84 29.76 -8.08
CA ALA A 1055 47.94 29.29 -8.91
C ALA A 1055 48.02 30.16 -10.17
N ALA A 1056 49.20 30.75 -10.39
CA ALA A 1056 49.51 31.68 -11.45
C ALA A 1056 49.05 31.18 -12.83
N LYS A 1057 48.37 32.05 -13.59
CA LYS A 1057 48.05 31.83 -15.00
C LYS A 1057 49.33 31.77 -15.84
N GLY A 1058 49.86 30.57 -16.01
CA GLY A 1058 50.81 30.23 -17.06
C GLY A 1058 50.08 30.13 -18.39
N ASN A 1059 50.38 31.05 -19.30
CA ASN A 1059 49.81 31.13 -20.63
C ASN A 1059 50.40 30.02 -21.53
N THR A 1060 49.74 28.86 -21.61
CA THR A 1060 50.04 27.84 -22.64
C THR A 1060 48.80 27.51 -23.45
N ARG A 1061 48.73 28.09 -24.66
CA ARG A 1061 47.87 27.64 -25.76
C ARG A 1061 48.14 26.15 -26.03
N ARG A 1062 47.18 25.28 -25.74
CA ARG A 1062 47.12 23.92 -26.29
C ARG A 1062 45.83 23.73 -27.10
N ARG A 1063 46.03 23.35 -28.36
CA ARG A 1063 45.03 23.11 -29.41
C ARG A 1063 43.89 22.19 -28.95
N LYS A 1064 42.65 22.56 -29.29
CA LYS A 1064 41.49 21.64 -29.32
C LYS A 1064 41.80 20.45 -30.24
N LYS A 1065 41.85 19.24 -29.68
CA LYS A 1065 41.63 18.00 -30.45
C LYS A 1065 40.12 17.82 -30.61
N LYS A 1066 39.67 17.64 -31.85
CA LYS A 1066 38.33 17.18 -32.22
C LYS A 1066 38.10 15.81 -31.57
N ALA A 1067 36.99 15.65 -30.86
CA ALA A 1067 36.46 14.34 -30.55
C ALA A 1067 35.98 13.68 -31.85
N VAL A 1068 36.39 12.43 -32.04
CA VAL A 1068 35.93 11.52 -33.07
C VAL A 1068 34.48 11.18 -32.75
N ALA A 1069 33.60 11.27 -33.75
CA ALA A 1069 32.25 10.77 -33.68
C ALA A 1069 32.32 9.24 -33.88
N ASP A 1070 31.86 8.47 -32.91
CA ASP A 1070 31.58 7.05 -33.12
C ASP A 1070 30.21 6.92 -33.75
N ASP A 1071 30.25 6.26 -34.90
CA ASP A 1071 29.20 6.03 -35.87
C ASP A 1071 28.64 4.63 -35.61
N ALA A 1072 27.43 4.55 -35.06
CA ALA A 1072 26.71 3.29 -34.89
C ALA A 1072 25.21 3.56 -34.93
N ASN A 1073 24.73 3.94 -36.12
CA ASN A 1073 23.31 3.90 -36.44
C ASN A 1073 23.16 3.48 -37.90
N VAL A 1074 23.38 2.20 -38.17
CA VAL A 1074 23.13 1.60 -39.48
C VAL A 1074 21.71 1.04 -39.48
N ASP A 1075 20.86 1.67 -40.27
CA ASP A 1075 19.50 1.27 -40.60
C ASP A 1075 19.54 0.11 -41.60
N TRP A 1076 19.24 -1.11 -41.13
CA TRP A 1076 19.28 -2.35 -41.93
C TRP A 1076 18.01 -2.58 -42.77
N SER A 1077 17.07 -1.63 -42.79
CA SER A 1077 15.79 -1.80 -43.50
C SER A 1077 15.94 -1.84 -45.04
N ASN A 1078 17.03 -1.30 -45.58
CA ASN A 1078 17.26 -1.18 -47.02
C ASN A 1078 18.09 -2.31 -47.65
N VAL A 1079 18.56 -3.30 -46.87
CA VAL A 1079 19.42 -4.40 -47.39
C VAL A 1079 18.60 -5.66 -47.75
N VAL A 1080 17.32 -5.72 -47.37
CA VAL A 1080 16.44 -6.88 -47.62
C VAL A 1080 15.61 -6.74 -48.91
N GLU A 1081 15.39 -5.52 -49.42
CA GLU A 1081 14.64 -5.31 -50.68
C GLU A 1081 15.50 -5.46 -51.95
N GLU A 1082 16.83 -5.35 -51.87
CA GLU A 1082 17.74 -5.56 -53.01
C GLU A 1082 18.17 -7.04 -53.21
N ALA A 1083 17.75 -7.96 -52.35
CA ALA A 1083 18.14 -9.38 -52.43
C ALA A 1083 17.08 -10.33 -53.04
N ILE A 1084 15.89 -9.84 -53.43
CA ILE A 1084 14.78 -10.68 -53.95
C ILE A 1084 14.47 -10.42 -55.45
N GLY A 1085 15.20 -9.51 -56.12
CA GLY A 1085 14.97 -9.19 -57.54
C GLY A 1085 16.03 -9.73 -58.50
N ALA A 1086 15.65 -10.72 -59.30
CA ALA A 1086 16.25 -11.15 -60.58
C ALA A 1086 17.37 -12.23 -60.58
N GLN A 1087 16.94 -13.49 -60.64
CA GLN A 1087 17.56 -14.50 -61.52
C GLN A 1087 16.47 -15.26 -62.29
N THR A 1088 16.31 -14.96 -63.58
CA THR A 1088 16.30 -15.95 -64.68
C THR A 1088 16.25 -15.23 -66.03
N PRO A 1089 17.24 -15.45 -66.92
CA PRO A 1089 17.11 -15.18 -68.34
C PRO A 1089 16.51 -16.41 -69.06
N SER A 1090 15.56 -16.15 -69.98
CA SER A 1090 14.84 -17.07 -70.88
C SER A 1090 14.07 -18.23 -70.25
#